data_AF-A0A7W1U4F8-F1
#
_entry.id   AF-A0A7W1U4F8-F1
#
_cell.length_a   1.000
_cell.length_b   1.000
_cell.length_c   1.000
_cell.angle_alpha   90.00
_cell.angle_beta   90.00
_cell.angle_gamma   90.00
#
_symmetry.space_group_name_H-M   'P 1'
#
loop_
_entity.id
_entity.type
_entity.pdbx_description
1 polymer ?
#
loop_
_entity_poly.entity_id
_entity_poly.type
_entity_poly.pdbx_seq_one_letter_code
_entity_poly.pdbx_strand_id
1 'polypeptide(L)'
;MNENLTPATAGRSYAVRWSLGLVIFCGLLLGYFIQQTYFTPKHRQYQLDFGNAQWIEPVEKGPTAYFRTKVFLNAEPEQAWMEVAAVDNFKAIVNSHTAGVEDSVKTRVAGIYDIKKRLKSGTNVIAVSVNRTSFPGPAQIMVRAYIKQHGGKVTELVSDAQWRVTTEQGIVRGSEDWTSAAVPDELWPLAVRSPVNDRPYDLSWVDLNPMVLQSPVTGSWLLSGDAASSATFSKTIQADHSRQETWLQIASSGQLDLLVNGHLLTSTIDYGSSSARLPHLATEAKETSPKAEGRQRAGGQSAGKPAKKGGSTFEKATLESYDISYWIKSGANSITATVRADHRPASVLVSGFLVNSDGSLQKFDSNSSWHVIDSMAPPDTAQPAVEFGEVGSAPWGYLAQELGKPVDRAGFLTYAGNLLVIVLTAAVVLALWLLFSGLMAGSRQELLRHTMVRDALFHAPIAVGLLFLLLPNYDIRFPDEWSFRTAFILAAVIALLGIRLFHLFPVEELAGRARARVTATFSDVRTAAPYILLILIMSLGLALRFHNIAAISFDHDEMGLVTKSKGIYSLGIPYTTYAGDVRWITTYEAVPYPLALSGLFGYSELTMRLPSCLMGTLCIGLMGLLGVRLFNWRTGLIAAFIYACLPLDIRWAQNAFYPQQCQFMSLLTILLFYEAIRVRPFHGKFFIAASISFCITYLSWEGSAFLLPSLFVALMIYRWGEWWWLKELNLYFGLFFLGTVVVAQYCSRTLAGEPYLQIGSGLSNLTGPSLFFLTSAYQPMFYINKLWLSENHVFFTLLAVLGLPVCWGNRSYRYLFPMLVSLWFCHTNFIAALAPRYCYYYQPLLVLSGVAAGVMIYDRMIALAQRESDSAIAWVCAHAAGIAAILLLFLQSNEWMFHVYKLSSTGDTPGLMTRMGMYRYDYRDADRYVKEHLQPGDVVFPGIPHVYAYYAKQPGDYFLDTLLGSKVPYNQLLGEPRFVDKFGGLPVVRNLTELKEVTHRARRTWLIFAPYASFEKLSAPNVLEYLDSNARIVFETYRAKVLLIEGDAQVKPAKGEQRTAAK
;
A
#
# COMPACT_ATOMS: atom_id res chain seq x y z
N MET A 1 -52.07 13.20 3.10
CA MET A 1 -52.76 14.15 2.19
C MET A 1 -51.73 14.70 1.21
N ASN A 2 -51.79 14.50 -0.11
CA ASN A 2 -52.65 13.61 -0.89
C ASN A 2 -51.77 12.81 -1.86
N GLU A 3 -51.75 11.48 -1.72
CA GLU A 3 -51.23 10.59 -2.75
C GLU A 3 -52.37 10.26 -3.72
N ASN A 4 -52.27 10.75 -4.96
CA ASN A 4 -53.02 10.23 -6.10
C ASN A 4 -52.29 10.58 -7.42
N LEU A 5 -50.96 10.40 -7.43
CA LEU A 5 -50.21 10.30 -8.67
C LEU A 5 -50.37 8.89 -9.23
N THR A 6 -51.04 8.77 -10.37
CA THR A 6 -51.20 7.48 -11.06
C THR A 6 -49.82 6.82 -11.31
N PRO A 7 -49.71 5.48 -11.29
CA PRO A 7 -48.41 4.81 -11.46
C PRO A 7 -47.69 5.19 -12.77
N ALA A 8 -48.45 5.59 -13.81
CA ALA A 8 -47.92 6.13 -15.04
C ALA A 8 -47.20 7.49 -14.88
N THR A 9 -47.69 8.40 -14.02
CA THR A 9 -47.03 9.71 -13.80
C THR A 9 -45.78 9.58 -12.91
N ALA A 10 -45.81 8.70 -11.92
CA ALA A 10 -44.64 8.37 -11.10
C ALA A 10 -43.50 7.76 -11.94
N GLY A 11 -43.81 6.83 -12.85
CA GLY A 11 -42.84 6.25 -13.78
C GLY A 11 -42.17 7.28 -14.69
N ARG A 12 -42.97 8.22 -15.26
CA ARG A 12 -42.49 9.28 -16.15
C ARG A 12 -41.47 10.22 -15.49
N SER A 13 -41.69 10.61 -14.22
CA SER A 13 -40.74 11.46 -13.48
C SER A 13 -39.41 10.72 -13.21
N TYR A 14 -39.47 9.41 -13.03
CA TYR A 14 -38.32 8.59 -12.65
C TYR A 14 -37.32 8.42 -13.80
N ALA A 15 -37.77 8.19 -15.04
CA ALA A 15 -36.88 8.02 -16.20
C ALA A 15 -36.03 9.27 -16.50
N VAL A 16 -36.62 10.46 -16.37
CA VAL A 16 -35.91 11.74 -16.59
C VAL A 16 -34.85 11.99 -15.51
N ARG A 17 -35.16 11.73 -14.24
CA ARG A 17 -34.19 11.83 -13.12
C ARG A 17 -32.97 10.91 -13.32
N TRP A 18 -33.20 9.73 -13.87
CA TRP A 18 -32.13 8.78 -14.18
C TRP A 18 -31.24 9.20 -15.34
N SER A 19 -31.86 9.72 -16.39
CA SER A 19 -31.16 10.28 -17.55
C SER A 19 -30.27 11.46 -17.13
N LEU A 20 -30.82 12.34 -16.28
CA LEU A 20 -30.11 13.46 -15.67
C LEU A 20 -28.89 12.99 -14.85
N GLY A 21 -29.06 11.99 -13.96
CA GLY A 21 -27.96 11.48 -13.13
C GLY A 21 -26.80 10.89 -13.94
N LEU A 22 -27.10 10.16 -15.02
CA LEU A 22 -26.09 9.59 -15.93
C LEU A 22 -25.31 10.68 -16.68
N VAL A 23 -26.00 11.70 -17.20
CA VAL A 23 -25.40 12.83 -17.92
C VAL A 23 -24.54 13.68 -16.98
N ILE A 24 -25.01 13.97 -15.76
CA ILE A 24 -24.22 14.67 -14.73
C ILE A 24 -22.98 13.86 -14.38
N PHE A 25 -23.09 12.54 -14.15
CA PHE A 25 -21.93 11.70 -13.83
C PHE A 25 -20.87 11.71 -14.94
N CYS A 26 -21.28 11.60 -16.21
CA CYS A 26 -20.38 11.72 -17.35
C CYS A 26 -19.73 13.11 -17.43
N GLY A 27 -20.50 14.18 -17.18
CA GLY A 27 -20.01 15.56 -17.19
C GLY A 27 -19.02 15.86 -16.05
N LEU A 28 -19.25 15.31 -14.85
CA LEU A 28 -18.33 15.41 -13.72
C LEU A 28 -17.02 14.66 -13.98
N LEU A 29 -17.08 13.45 -14.56
CA LEU A 29 -15.88 12.70 -14.97
C LEU A 29 -15.08 13.46 -16.03
N LEU A 30 -15.72 13.95 -17.10
CA LEU A 30 -15.03 14.76 -18.11
C LEU A 30 -14.46 16.05 -17.51
N GLY A 31 -15.21 16.69 -16.61
CA GLY A 31 -14.76 17.87 -15.87
C GLY A 31 -13.52 17.59 -15.02
N TYR A 32 -13.45 16.42 -14.37
CA TYR A 32 -12.25 15.98 -13.63
C TYR A 32 -11.05 15.79 -14.56
N PHE A 33 -11.23 15.14 -15.73
CA PHE A 33 -10.16 15.02 -16.71
C PHE A 33 -9.67 16.40 -17.22
N ILE A 34 -10.58 17.33 -17.52
CA ILE A 34 -10.26 18.72 -17.91
C ILE A 34 -9.52 19.45 -16.79
N GLN A 35 -9.98 19.33 -15.55
CA GLN A 35 -9.37 19.94 -14.38
C GLN A 35 -7.96 19.40 -14.13
N GLN A 36 -7.76 18.08 -14.17
CA GLN A 36 -6.44 17.45 -14.02
C GLN A 36 -5.50 17.74 -15.20
N THR A 37 -6.01 17.91 -16.42
CA THR A 37 -5.14 18.20 -17.59
C THR A 37 -4.74 19.68 -17.65
N TYR A 38 -5.67 20.60 -17.38
CA TYR A 38 -5.47 22.03 -17.67
C TYR A 38 -5.39 22.94 -16.44
N PHE A 39 -5.87 22.54 -15.27
CA PHE A 39 -5.95 23.45 -14.09
C PHE A 39 -5.12 22.98 -12.90
N THR A 40 -4.97 21.69 -12.70
CA THR A 40 -4.02 21.14 -11.73
C THR A 40 -3.38 19.89 -12.33
N PRO A 41 -2.48 20.06 -13.32
CA PRO A 41 -1.64 18.97 -13.79
C PRO A 41 -0.92 18.36 -12.60
N LYS A 42 -0.90 17.03 -12.58
CA LYS A 42 -0.03 16.29 -11.68
C LYS A 42 1.43 16.64 -11.97
N HIS A 43 2.31 16.21 -11.08
CA HIS A 43 3.73 16.32 -11.30
C HIS A 43 4.16 15.41 -12.46
N ARG A 44 5.05 15.89 -13.33
CA ARG A 44 5.61 15.07 -14.41
C ARG A 44 6.55 14.03 -13.84
N GLN A 45 6.45 12.80 -14.34
CA GLN A 45 7.35 11.73 -13.94
C GLN A 45 8.17 11.26 -15.14
N TYR A 46 9.39 10.81 -14.88
CA TYR A 46 10.41 10.51 -15.89
C TYR A 46 10.83 9.04 -15.78
N GLN A 47 11.23 8.44 -16.90
CA GLN A 47 11.98 7.18 -16.90
C GLN A 47 13.48 7.50 -16.94
N LEU A 48 14.27 6.76 -16.14
CA LEU A 48 15.73 6.88 -16.15
C LEU A 48 16.31 6.13 -17.36
N ASP A 49 17.30 6.73 -18.01
CA ASP A 49 18.06 6.10 -19.10
C ASP A 49 19.40 5.55 -18.58
N PHE A 50 19.43 4.23 -18.38
CA PHE A 50 20.59 3.51 -17.90
C PHE A 50 21.66 3.25 -18.99
N GLY A 51 21.43 3.68 -20.24
CA GLY A 51 22.41 3.57 -21.33
C GLY A 51 22.83 2.13 -21.59
N ASN A 52 24.14 1.86 -21.48
CA ASN A 52 24.72 0.52 -21.70
C ASN A 52 24.72 -0.39 -20.46
N ALA A 53 24.16 0.05 -19.32
CA ALA A 53 24.11 -0.75 -18.10
C ALA A 53 23.17 -1.96 -18.26
N GLN A 54 23.53 -3.06 -17.61
CA GLN A 54 22.82 -4.33 -17.70
C GLN A 54 22.21 -4.69 -16.35
N TRP A 55 21.04 -5.33 -16.36
CA TRP A 55 20.54 -6.03 -15.19
C TRP A 55 21.50 -7.16 -14.80
N ILE A 56 21.96 -7.15 -13.56
CA ILE A 56 22.85 -8.17 -13.00
C ILE A 56 22.25 -8.82 -11.76
N GLU A 57 22.57 -10.09 -11.55
CA GLU A 57 22.08 -10.94 -10.46
C GLU A 57 23.23 -11.78 -9.87
N PRO A 58 23.13 -12.28 -8.63
CA PRO A 58 24.13 -13.19 -8.07
C PRO A 58 24.12 -14.56 -8.78
N VAL A 59 25.29 -15.21 -8.83
CA VAL A 59 25.45 -16.59 -9.33
C VAL A 59 24.57 -17.54 -8.50
N GLU A 60 24.70 -17.46 -7.17
CA GLU A 60 23.82 -18.12 -6.24
C GLU A 60 22.56 -17.28 -6.03
N LYS A 61 21.40 -17.80 -6.45
CA LYS A 61 20.18 -17.01 -6.60
C LYS A 61 19.45 -16.82 -5.28
N GLY A 62 19.92 -15.86 -4.48
CA GLY A 62 19.23 -15.38 -3.27
C GLY A 62 18.26 -14.21 -3.55
N PRO A 63 17.18 -14.06 -2.75
CA PRO A 63 16.28 -12.90 -2.82
C PRO A 63 16.89 -11.63 -2.21
N THR A 64 17.93 -11.77 -1.38
CA THR A 64 18.76 -10.66 -0.90
C THR A 64 20.13 -10.77 -1.55
N ALA A 65 20.71 -9.64 -1.97
CA ALA A 65 22.08 -9.60 -2.47
C ALA A 65 22.73 -8.22 -2.22
N TYR A 66 24.05 -8.25 -2.10
CA TYR A 66 24.91 -7.10 -1.85
C TYR A 66 25.87 -6.98 -3.02
N PHE A 67 25.73 -5.91 -3.79
CA PHE A 67 26.56 -5.62 -4.96
C PHE A 67 27.53 -4.49 -4.61
N ARG A 68 28.79 -4.60 -5.03
CA ARG A 68 29.78 -3.52 -4.88
C ARG A 68 30.76 -3.45 -6.05
N THR A 69 31.32 -2.26 -6.22
CA THR A 69 32.41 -1.98 -7.14
C THR A 69 33.31 -0.87 -6.61
N LYS A 70 34.58 -0.87 -7.00
CA LYS A 70 35.62 0.09 -6.60
C LYS A 70 35.89 1.05 -7.75
N VAL A 71 35.93 2.36 -7.48
CA VAL A 71 36.33 3.39 -8.45
C VAL A 71 37.45 4.27 -7.87
N PHE A 72 38.52 4.47 -8.63
CA PHE A 72 39.67 5.29 -8.23
C PHE A 72 39.57 6.69 -8.84
N LEU A 73 39.67 7.72 -8.00
CA LEU A 73 39.58 9.13 -8.39
C LEU A 73 40.89 9.86 -8.06
N ASN A 74 41.61 10.34 -9.08
CA ASN A 74 42.82 11.15 -8.92
C ASN A 74 42.61 12.45 -8.10
N ALA A 75 41.42 13.03 -8.16
CA ALA A 75 41.02 14.28 -7.52
C ALA A 75 39.52 14.26 -7.22
N GLU A 76 39.06 15.16 -6.35
CA GLU A 76 37.64 15.30 -6.01
C GLU A 76 36.79 15.64 -7.25
N PRO A 77 35.56 15.13 -7.35
CA PRO A 77 34.72 15.33 -8.52
C PRO A 77 34.11 16.74 -8.60
N GLU A 78 34.11 17.31 -9.80
CA GLU A 78 33.35 18.51 -10.16
C GLU A 78 31.84 18.22 -10.16
N GLN A 79 31.44 17.03 -10.62
CA GLN A 79 30.07 16.59 -10.74
C GLN A 79 30.02 15.07 -10.54
N ALA A 80 29.07 14.55 -9.75
CA ALA A 80 28.83 13.12 -9.69
C ALA A 80 27.40 12.77 -9.31
N TRP A 81 26.76 11.92 -10.11
CA TRP A 81 25.40 11.41 -9.89
C TRP A 81 25.34 9.91 -10.15
N MET A 82 24.31 9.25 -9.61
CA MET A 82 24.08 7.83 -9.79
C MET A 82 22.59 7.52 -9.88
N GLU A 83 22.23 6.77 -10.91
CA GLU A 83 20.94 6.13 -11.16
C GLU A 83 21.03 4.67 -10.71
N VAL A 84 20.03 4.21 -9.96
CA VAL A 84 19.93 2.82 -9.49
C VAL A 84 18.50 2.34 -9.75
N ALA A 85 18.38 1.13 -10.30
CA ALA A 85 17.13 0.38 -10.31
C ALA A 85 17.36 -1.01 -9.69
N ALA A 86 16.34 -1.53 -9.01
CA ALA A 86 16.37 -2.87 -8.41
C ALA A 86 14.98 -3.50 -8.34
N VAL A 87 14.91 -4.80 -8.09
CA VAL A 87 13.64 -5.50 -7.83
C VAL A 87 13.19 -5.27 -6.38
N ASP A 88 11.93 -4.86 -6.23
CA ASP A 88 11.23 -4.50 -4.99
C ASP A 88 11.87 -3.36 -4.20
N ASN A 89 12.99 -3.61 -3.51
CA ASN A 89 13.54 -2.69 -2.52
C ASN A 89 15.08 -2.62 -2.66
N PHE A 90 15.66 -1.42 -2.61
CA PHE A 90 17.11 -1.25 -2.51
C PHE A 90 17.54 -0.11 -1.59
N LYS A 91 18.79 -0.18 -1.15
CA LYS A 91 19.53 0.89 -0.50
C LYS A 91 20.84 1.11 -1.25
N ALA A 92 20.99 2.30 -1.81
CA ALA A 92 22.20 2.73 -2.49
C ALA A 92 23.16 3.36 -1.47
N ILE A 93 24.46 3.08 -1.59
CA ILE A 93 25.49 3.45 -0.61
C ILE A 93 26.78 3.85 -1.34
N VAL A 94 27.43 4.93 -0.91
CA VAL A 94 28.73 5.38 -1.40
C VAL A 94 29.64 5.63 -0.21
N ASN A 95 30.79 4.96 -0.14
CA ASN A 95 31.74 5.06 0.99
C ASN A 95 31.06 4.96 2.36
N SER A 96 30.27 3.92 2.60
CA SER A 96 29.48 3.68 3.82
C SER A 96 28.40 4.73 4.16
N HIS A 97 28.17 5.72 3.30
CA HIS A 97 27.11 6.71 3.47
C HIS A 97 25.93 6.39 2.54
N THR A 98 24.72 6.30 3.09
CA THR A 98 23.50 6.02 2.32
C THR A 98 23.26 7.14 1.29
N ALA A 99 23.12 6.76 0.02
CA ALA A 99 22.80 7.63 -1.11
C ALA A 99 21.29 7.86 -1.24
N GLY A 100 20.52 6.77 -1.20
CA GLY A 100 19.06 6.75 -1.29
C GLY A 100 18.50 5.36 -0.96
N VAL A 101 17.18 5.28 -0.80
CA VAL A 101 16.44 4.05 -0.48
C VAL A 101 15.10 4.09 -1.21
N GLU A 102 14.76 3.03 -1.94
CA GLU A 102 13.44 2.85 -2.54
C GLU A 102 12.82 1.52 -2.07
N ASP A 103 11.49 1.50 -1.92
CA ASP A 103 10.68 0.32 -1.56
C ASP A 103 9.37 0.36 -2.35
N SER A 104 9.18 -0.60 -3.25
CA SER A 104 7.87 -0.87 -3.85
C SER A 104 7.77 -2.33 -4.30
N VAL A 105 7.14 -3.12 -3.43
CA VAL A 105 6.80 -4.54 -3.58
C VAL A 105 6.21 -4.91 -4.96
N LYS A 106 6.78 -5.93 -5.62
CA LYS A 106 6.45 -6.43 -6.97
C LYS A 106 6.67 -5.41 -8.09
N THR A 107 7.66 -4.55 -7.94
CA THR A 107 8.03 -3.56 -8.97
C THR A 107 9.54 -3.59 -9.22
N ARG A 108 9.98 -2.90 -10.28
CA ARG A 108 11.39 -2.51 -10.40
C ARG A 108 11.49 -1.03 -10.04
N VAL A 109 11.78 -0.77 -8.76
CA VAL A 109 12.03 0.58 -8.27
C VAL A 109 13.26 1.18 -8.94
N ALA A 110 13.25 2.49 -9.13
CA ALA A 110 14.32 3.26 -9.73
C ALA A 110 14.44 4.63 -9.04
N GLY A 111 15.65 5.14 -8.90
CA GLY A 111 15.93 6.44 -8.30
C GLY A 111 17.27 7.02 -8.79
N ILE A 112 17.41 8.34 -8.70
CA ILE A 112 18.62 9.08 -9.09
C ILE A 112 19.08 10.00 -7.94
N TYR A 113 20.39 10.00 -7.69
CA TYR A 113 20.97 10.64 -6.50
C TYR A 113 22.24 11.43 -6.82
N ASP A 114 22.40 12.61 -6.21
CA ASP A 114 23.72 13.28 -6.10
C ASP A 114 24.62 12.44 -5.19
N ILE A 115 25.82 12.08 -5.68
CA ILE A 115 26.83 11.36 -4.91
C ILE A 115 28.14 12.15 -4.74
N LYS A 116 28.24 13.37 -5.29
CA LYS A 116 29.46 14.20 -5.30
C LYS A 116 30.08 14.33 -3.91
N LYS A 117 29.26 14.67 -2.90
CA LYS A 117 29.72 14.89 -1.52
C LYS A 117 30.07 13.62 -0.74
N ARG A 118 29.80 12.43 -1.30
CA ARG A 118 30.14 11.13 -0.71
C ARG A 118 31.43 10.55 -1.30
N LEU A 119 31.92 11.11 -2.40
CA LEU A 119 33.17 10.72 -3.06
C LEU A 119 34.35 11.55 -2.54
N LYS A 120 35.55 10.96 -2.60
CA LYS A 120 36.83 11.55 -2.20
C LYS A 120 37.93 11.21 -3.20
N SER A 121 39.08 11.88 -3.12
CA SER A 121 40.27 11.42 -3.84
C SER A 121 40.73 10.04 -3.32
N GLY A 122 41.31 9.23 -4.21
CA GLY A 122 41.68 7.83 -3.97
C GLY A 122 40.58 6.82 -4.32
N THR A 123 40.62 5.66 -3.66
CA THR A 123 39.63 4.58 -3.87
C THR A 123 38.31 4.89 -3.17
N ASN A 124 37.22 4.77 -3.92
CA ASN A 124 35.84 4.89 -3.46
C ASN A 124 35.10 3.57 -3.70
N VAL A 125 34.11 3.27 -2.86
CA VAL A 125 33.22 2.12 -3.03
C VAL A 125 31.82 2.61 -3.35
N ILE A 126 31.25 2.10 -4.44
CA ILE A 126 29.82 2.18 -4.76
C ILE A 126 29.22 0.82 -4.42
N ALA A 127 28.15 0.84 -3.63
CA ALA A 127 27.52 -0.36 -3.10
C ALA A 127 25.99 -0.25 -3.15
N VAL A 128 25.31 -1.36 -3.45
CA VAL A 128 23.85 -1.45 -3.47
C VAL A 128 23.43 -2.75 -2.80
N SER A 129 22.61 -2.65 -1.75
CA SER A 129 21.94 -3.82 -1.18
C SER A 129 20.50 -3.89 -1.67
N VAL A 130 20.09 -5.05 -2.18
CA VAL A 130 18.72 -5.35 -2.62
C VAL A 130 18.09 -6.35 -1.68
N ASN A 131 16.82 -6.11 -1.33
CA ASN A 131 15.99 -7.08 -0.63
C ASN A 131 14.69 -7.28 -1.41
N ARG A 132 14.63 -8.38 -2.16
CA ARG A 132 13.43 -8.79 -2.88
C ARG A 132 12.42 -9.37 -1.89
N THR A 133 11.33 -8.65 -1.64
CA THR A 133 10.27 -9.08 -0.72
C THR A 133 9.14 -9.88 -1.41
N SER A 134 9.17 -9.95 -2.74
CA SER A 134 8.30 -10.75 -3.61
C SER A 134 8.94 -12.09 -4.03
N PHE A 135 8.09 -13.09 -4.29
CA PHE A 135 8.49 -14.46 -4.61
C PHE A 135 7.82 -14.95 -5.91
N PRO A 136 8.51 -15.80 -6.71
CA PRO A 136 9.91 -16.22 -6.59
C PRO A 136 10.87 -15.32 -7.39
N GLY A 137 12.16 -15.42 -7.09
CA GLY A 137 13.25 -14.93 -7.95
C GLY A 137 14.43 -14.32 -7.18
N PRO A 138 15.56 -14.06 -7.86
CA PRO A 138 16.73 -13.46 -7.24
C PRO A 138 16.57 -11.95 -7.04
N ALA A 139 17.41 -11.38 -6.17
CA ALA A 139 17.77 -9.96 -6.19
C ALA A 139 18.46 -9.60 -7.51
N GLN A 140 18.13 -8.43 -8.06
CA GLN A 140 18.70 -7.94 -9.32
C GLN A 140 18.87 -6.41 -9.23
N ILE A 141 19.94 -5.88 -9.80
CA ILE A 141 20.16 -4.42 -9.95
C ILE A 141 20.50 -4.03 -11.38
N MET A 142 20.27 -2.76 -11.68
CA MET A 142 20.86 -2.03 -12.79
C MET A 142 21.34 -0.67 -12.27
N VAL A 143 22.57 -0.25 -12.61
CA VAL A 143 23.20 0.96 -12.08
C VAL A 143 23.92 1.71 -13.20
N ARG A 144 23.77 3.02 -13.23
CA ARG A 144 24.56 3.94 -14.04
C ARG A 144 25.05 5.07 -13.14
N ALA A 145 26.36 5.33 -13.11
CA ALA A 145 26.94 6.46 -12.40
C ALA A 145 27.89 7.22 -13.31
N TYR A 146 27.91 8.54 -13.14
CA TYR A 146 28.76 9.45 -13.90
C TYR A 146 29.55 10.29 -12.91
N ILE A 147 30.87 10.37 -13.12
CA ILE A 147 31.79 11.11 -12.25
C ILE A 147 32.73 11.93 -13.14
N LYS A 148 32.60 13.26 -13.09
CA LYS A 148 33.52 14.19 -13.76
C LYS A 148 34.52 14.72 -12.75
N GLN A 149 35.81 14.59 -13.04
CA GLN A 149 36.92 15.05 -12.20
C GLN A 149 37.44 16.42 -12.66
N HIS A 150 38.13 17.13 -11.75
CA HIS A 150 38.87 18.34 -12.09
C HIS A 150 39.85 18.07 -13.25
N GLY A 151 39.83 18.95 -14.26
CA GLY A 151 40.56 18.75 -15.52
C GLY A 151 39.80 17.98 -16.59
N GLY A 152 38.49 17.76 -16.42
CA GLY A 152 37.59 17.27 -17.48
C GLY A 152 37.57 15.76 -17.71
N LYS A 153 38.36 14.96 -16.96
CA LYS A 153 38.30 13.49 -17.05
C LYS A 153 36.93 13.00 -16.55
N VAL A 154 36.23 12.25 -17.41
CA VAL A 154 34.96 11.59 -17.09
C VAL A 154 35.20 10.11 -16.82
N THR A 155 34.58 9.59 -15.77
CA THR A 155 34.43 8.16 -15.48
C THR A 155 32.94 7.83 -15.47
N GLU A 156 32.48 7.08 -16.46
CA GLU A 156 31.16 6.45 -16.43
C GLU A 156 31.30 5.02 -15.87
N LEU A 157 30.34 4.61 -15.05
CA LEU A 157 30.34 3.32 -14.36
C LEU A 157 28.95 2.70 -14.52
N VAL A 158 28.91 1.49 -15.05
CA VAL A 158 27.68 0.77 -15.40
C VAL A 158 27.63 -0.58 -14.70
N SER A 159 26.44 -1.11 -14.44
CA SER A 159 26.26 -2.48 -13.95
C SER A 159 26.54 -3.50 -15.05
N ASP A 160 27.49 -4.39 -14.79
CA ASP A 160 27.93 -5.45 -15.70
C ASP A 160 28.49 -6.66 -14.92
N ALA A 161 29.01 -7.65 -15.64
CA ALA A 161 29.60 -8.85 -15.03
C ALA A 161 30.97 -8.62 -14.35
N GLN A 162 31.47 -7.38 -14.24
CA GLN A 162 32.68 -7.06 -13.45
C GLN A 162 32.34 -6.68 -12.00
N TRP A 163 31.07 -6.41 -11.69
CA TRP A 163 30.63 -6.12 -10.33
C TRP A 163 30.81 -7.32 -9.41
N ARG A 164 31.17 -7.06 -8.15
CA ARG A 164 31.26 -8.07 -7.09
C ARG A 164 29.91 -8.21 -6.42
N VAL A 165 29.47 -9.44 -6.16
CA VAL A 165 28.19 -9.73 -5.52
C VAL A 165 28.27 -10.90 -4.55
N THR A 166 27.53 -10.80 -3.45
CA THR A 166 27.29 -11.88 -2.50
C THR A 166 25.84 -11.90 -2.05
N THR A 167 25.34 -13.07 -1.68
CA THR A 167 24.08 -13.27 -0.93
C THR A 167 24.29 -13.18 0.58
N GLU A 168 25.52 -13.36 1.06
CA GLU A 168 25.89 -13.35 2.49
C GLU A 168 26.80 -12.16 2.84
N GLN A 169 26.49 -11.42 3.91
CA GLN A 169 27.41 -10.40 4.43
C GLN A 169 28.63 -11.00 5.13
N GLY A 170 28.53 -12.23 5.66
CA GLY A 170 29.56 -12.90 6.46
C GLY A 170 30.87 -13.28 5.76
N ILE A 171 31.02 -13.00 4.46
CA ILE A 171 32.27 -13.21 3.71
C ILE A 171 33.34 -12.17 4.08
N VAL A 172 32.93 -11.01 4.63
CA VAL A 172 33.85 -9.96 5.08
C VAL A 172 34.54 -10.36 6.39
N ARG A 173 35.87 -10.52 6.36
CA ARG A 173 36.67 -10.79 7.57
C ARG A 173 37.02 -9.49 8.30
N GLY A 174 36.34 -9.23 9.41
CA GLY A 174 36.66 -8.14 10.35
C GLY A 174 35.44 -7.36 10.81
N SER A 175 35.67 -6.29 11.58
CA SER A 175 34.63 -5.34 12.03
C SER A 175 34.37 -4.22 11.02
N GLU A 176 34.92 -4.31 9.81
CA GLU A 176 34.73 -3.34 8.73
C GLU A 176 33.40 -3.60 8.02
N ASP A 177 32.60 -2.57 7.81
CA ASP A 177 31.37 -2.64 7.01
C ASP A 177 31.69 -3.15 5.60
N TRP A 178 30.85 -4.05 5.05
CA TRP A 178 30.95 -4.55 3.67
C TRP A 178 30.91 -3.44 2.60
N THR A 179 30.53 -2.22 2.96
CA THR A 179 30.56 -1.02 2.12
C THR A 179 31.88 -0.23 2.21
N SER A 180 32.79 -0.62 3.11
CA SER A 180 34.10 0.01 3.32
C SER A 180 35.09 -0.31 2.20
N ALA A 181 35.99 0.63 1.93
CA ALA A 181 37.10 0.47 0.99
C ALA A 181 38.21 -0.45 1.53
N ALA A 182 38.27 -0.69 2.84
CA ALA A 182 39.23 -1.59 3.48
C ALA A 182 38.93 -3.08 3.22
N VAL A 183 37.71 -3.41 2.80
CA VAL A 183 37.27 -4.79 2.58
C VAL A 183 37.89 -5.37 1.30
N PRO A 184 38.56 -6.54 1.39
CA PRO A 184 38.99 -7.32 0.22
C PRO A 184 37.76 -8.00 -0.41
N ASP A 185 37.35 -7.50 -1.57
CA ASP A 185 36.20 -7.99 -2.35
C ASP A 185 36.62 -8.95 -3.48
N GLU A 186 37.91 -9.29 -3.56
CA GLU A 186 38.45 -10.26 -4.52
C GLU A 186 37.92 -11.68 -4.25
N LEU A 187 37.50 -11.96 -3.02
CA LEU A 187 36.82 -13.20 -2.59
C LEU A 187 35.35 -13.27 -3.01
N TRP A 188 34.72 -12.17 -3.41
CA TRP A 188 33.31 -12.16 -3.80
C TRP A 188 33.18 -12.64 -5.25
N PRO A 189 32.20 -13.51 -5.56
CA PRO A 189 31.85 -13.85 -6.93
C PRO A 189 31.60 -12.61 -7.80
N LEU A 190 31.88 -12.74 -9.09
CA LEU A 190 31.43 -11.78 -10.08
C LEU A 190 29.92 -11.95 -10.31
N ALA A 191 29.23 -10.85 -10.55
CA ALA A 191 27.82 -10.86 -10.90
C ALA A 191 27.60 -11.45 -12.30
N VAL A 192 26.43 -12.04 -12.52
CA VAL A 192 26.04 -12.57 -13.84
C VAL A 192 24.97 -11.70 -14.48
N ARG A 193 25.04 -11.56 -15.80
CA ARG A 193 24.01 -10.87 -16.60
C ARG A 193 22.66 -11.57 -16.40
N SER A 194 21.66 -10.83 -15.94
CA SER A 194 20.32 -11.36 -15.72
C SER A 194 19.63 -11.68 -17.05
N PRO A 195 18.83 -12.76 -17.14
CA PRO A 195 17.95 -13.03 -18.28
C PRO A 195 16.87 -11.95 -18.53
N VAL A 196 16.67 -11.02 -17.59
CA VAL A 196 15.75 -9.88 -17.75
C VAL A 196 16.16 -8.96 -18.90
N ASN A 197 17.46 -8.86 -19.20
CA ASN A 197 17.98 -8.04 -20.31
C ASN A 197 17.50 -8.51 -21.71
N ASP A 198 17.02 -9.75 -21.82
CA ASP A 198 16.59 -10.34 -23.10
C ASP A 198 15.09 -10.14 -23.37
N ARG A 199 14.42 -9.31 -22.57
CA ARG A 199 12.97 -9.06 -22.63
C ARG A 199 12.66 -7.60 -22.27
N PRO A 200 11.55 -7.02 -22.75
CA PRO A 200 11.05 -5.75 -22.21
C PRO A 200 10.83 -5.84 -20.69
N TYR A 201 11.26 -4.81 -19.98
CA TYR A 201 11.06 -4.66 -18.54
C TYR A 201 10.48 -3.29 -18.22
N ASP A 202 9.53 -3.25 -17.30
CA ASP A 202 9.00 -2.00 -16.77
C ASP A 202 9.89 -1.53 -15.60
N LEU A 203 10.14 -0.22 -15.55
CA LEU A 203 10.77 0.52 -14.45
C LEU A 203 9.74 1.45 -13.80
N SER A 204 9.88 1.72 -12.49
CA SER A 204 9.12 2.79 -11.85
C SER A 204 9.54 4.15 -12.40
N TRP A 205 8.57 5.06 -12.46
CA TRP A 205 8.79 6.45 -12.84
C TRP A 205 9.33 7.25 -11.65
N VAL A 206 10.25 8.18 -11.89
CA VAL A 206 10.82 9.08 -10.88
C VAL A 206 10.22 10.49 -11.01
N ASP A 207 10.10 11.21 -9.89
CA ASP A 207 9.56 12.57 -9.89
C ASP A 207 10.60 13.64 -10.30
N LEU A 208 11.91 13.37 -10.14
CA LEU A 208 12.96 14.30 -10.53
C LEU A 208 13.32 14.13 -12.02
N ASN A 209 13.34 15.23 -12.80
CA ASN A 209 13.93 15.18 -14.14
C ASN A 209 15.45 14.91 -14.00
N PRO A 210 16.01 13.85 -14.61
CA PRO A 210 17.44 13.52 -14.53
C PRO A 210 18.37 14.69 -14.91
N MET A 211 17.95 15.55 -15.84
CA MET A 211 18.71 16.72 -16.28
C MET A 211 19.06 17.70 -15.15
N VAL A 212 18.34 17.70 -14.02
CA VAL A 212 18.63 18.50 -12.81
C VAL A 212 19.94 18.06 -12.12
N LEU A 213 20.38 16.82 -12.33
CA LEU A 213 21.64 16.28 -11.82
C LEU A 213 22.68 16.07 -12.94
N GLN A 214 22.21 15.72 -14.14
CA GLN A 214 23.07 15.50 -15.31
C GLN A 214 23.61 16.81 -15.91
N SER A 215 22.90 17.94 -15.77
CA SER A 215 23.40 19.25 -16.17
C SER A 215 24.37 19.85 -15.14
N PRO A 216 25.53 20.38 -15.56
CA PRO A 216 26.37 21.19 -14.67
C PRO A 216 25.69 22.55 -14.38
N VAL A 217 25.83 23.01 -13.14
CA VAL A 217 25.44 24.36 -12.68
C VAL A 217 26.53 25.33 -13.12
N THR A 218 26.19 26.35 -13.91
CA THR A 218 27.18 27.22 -14.59
C THR A 218 27.09 28.71 -14.23
N GLY A 219 26.14 29.11 -13.39
CA GLY A 219 25.97 30.50 -12.96
C GLY A 219 26.98 31.03 -11.94
N SER A 220 27.11 32.36 -11.91
CA SER A 220 27.85 33.14 -10.92
C SER A 220 26.93 33.54 -9.76
N TRP A 221 27.45 33.61 -8.54
CA TRP A 221 26.80 34.32 -7.43
C TRP A 221 26.63 35.80 -7.79
N LEU A 222 25.43 36.33 -7.55
CA LEU A 222 25.06 37.72 -7.81
C LEU A 222 24.96 38.54 -6.53
N LEU A 223 25.31 39.81 -6.63
CA LEU A 223 25.16 40.84 -5.60
C LEU A 223 24.46 42.07 -6.17
N SER A 224 23.86 42.88 -5.28
CA SER A 224 23.54 44.28 -5.58
C SER A 224 24.80 45.14 -5.57
N GLY A 225 24.81 46.21 -6.37
CA GLY A 225 25.98 47.09 -6.50
C GLY A 225 26.35 47.86 -5.22
N ASP A 226 25.40 48.00 -4.30
CA ASP A 226 25.55 48.58 -2.96
C ASP A 226 25.83 47.54 -1.86
N ALA A 227 25.83 46.25 -2.20
CA ALA A 227 25.99 45.11 -1.29
C ALA A 227 25.00 45.10 -0.09
N ALA A 228 23.78 45.58 -0.28
CA ALA A 228 22.73 45.63 0.73
C ALA A 228 22.39 44.24 1.34
N SER A 229 21.92 44.24 2.59
CA SER A 229 21.44 43.03 3.29
C SER A 229 20.10 42.50 2.80
N SER A 230 19.40 43.24 1.93
CA SER A 230 18.16 42.82 1.28
C SER A 230 18.18 43.29 -0.17
N ALA A 231 18.05 42.38 -1.13
CA ALA A 231 18.06 42.69 -2.56
C ALA A 231 17.04 41.84 -3.34
N THR A 232 16.46 42.41 -4.39
CA THR A 232 15.52 41.72 -5.29
C THR A 232 16.16 41.54 -6.65
N PHE A 233 16.50 40.30 -7.00
CA PHE A 233 17.08 39.93 -8.30
C PHE A 233 15.97 39.52 -9.27
N SER A 234 16.02 39.95 -10.52
CA SER A 234 15.02 39.62 -11.53
C SER A 234 15.62 39.28 -12.89
N LYS A 235 15.04 38.31 -13.59
CA LYS A 235 15.38 37.91 -14.95
C LYS A 235 14.14 37.58 -15.76
N THR A 236 14.11 38.05 -17.00
CA THR A 236 13.15 37.57 -18.00
C THR A 236 13.73 36.40 -18.79
N ILE A 237 13.00 35.29 -18.85
CA ILE A 237 13.24 34.17 -19.77
C ILE A 237 12.15 34.14 -20.84
N GLN A 238 12.45 33.59 -22.02
CA GLN A 238 11.48 33.37 -23.09
C GLN A 238 11.13 31.90 -23.13
N ALA A 239 9.83 31.58 -23.23
CA ALA A 239 9.32 30.23 -23.42
C ALA A 239 8.43 30.18 -24.67
N ASP A 240 8.58 29.13 -25.48
CA ASP A 240 7.83 28.94 -26.72
C ASP A 240 6.33 28.83 -26.45
N HIS A 241 5.96 28.09 -25.40
CA HIS A 241 4.58 27.74 -25.11
C HIS A 241 4.27 27.78 -23.60
N SER A 242 2.98 27.92 -23.29
CA SER A 242 2.48 27.86 -21.92
C SER A 242 2.76 26.49 -21.30
N ARG A 243 3.29 26.46 -20.08
CA ARG A 243 3.78 25.26 -19.38
C ARG A 243 4.83 24.44 -20.11
N GLN A 244 5.69 25.12 -20.88
CA GLN A 244 6.98 24.54 -21.27
C GLN A 244 7.73 24.06 -20.02
N GLU A 245 8.36 22.89 -20.12
CA GLU A 245 9.05 22.31 -18.96
C GLU A 245 10.19 23.22 -18.55
N THR A 246 10.19 23.65 -17.29
CA THR A 246 11.19 24.57 -16.78
C THR A 246 11.55 24.19 -15.35
N TRP A 247 12.83 23.83 -15.16
CA TRP A 247 13.40 23.53 -13.86
C TRP A 247 14.34 24.66 -13.42
N LEU A 248 14.28 24.97 -12.13
CA LEU A 248 15.10 25.98 -11.48
C LEU A 248 15.89 25.36 -10.32
N GLN A 249 17.18 25.61 -10.27
CA GLN A 249 18.04 25.41 -9.10
C GLN A 249 18.42 26.78 -8.56
N ILE A 250 18.24 27.00 -7.26
CA ILE A 250 18.50 28.29 -6.61
C ILE A 250 19.18 28.10 -5.25
N ALA A 251 20.09 29.01 -4.92
CA ALA A 251 20.70 29.13 -3.60
C ALA A 251 20.83 30.59 -3.21
N SER A 252 20.78 30.89 -1.91
CA SER A 252 20.80 32.25 -1.38
C SER A 252 21.72 32.38 -0.16
N SER A 253 22.17 33.60 0.13
CA SER A 253 22.89 33.92 1.38
C SER A 253 21.98 34.14 2.60
N GLY A 254 20.67 33.89 2.48
CA GLY A 254 19.70 34.14 3.54
C GLY A 254 18.30 33.71 3.14
N GLN A 255 17.28 34.24 3.83
CA GLN A 255 15.88 33.97 3.53
C GLN A 255 15.54 34.34 2.08
N LEU A 256 14.80 33.48 1.38
CA LEU A 256 14.49 33.59 -0.04
C LEU A 256 12.99 33.55 -0.27
N ASP A 257 12.45 34.64 -0.79
CA ASP A 257 11.12 34.69 -1.40
C ASP A 257 11.31 34.58 -2.92
N LEU A 258 11.03 33.41 -3.49
CA LEU A 258 11.09 33.15 -4.93
C LEU A 258 9.71 33.36 -5.57
N LEU A 259 9.65 34.19 -6.61
CA LEU A 259 8.46 34.44 -7.40
C LEU A 259 8.67 34.10 -8.88
N VAL A 260 7.66 33.48 -9.50
CA VAL A 260 7.58 33.28 -10.95
C VAL A 260 6.30 33.92 -11.47
N ASN A 261 6.43 34.88 -12.38
CA ASN A 261 5.32 35.68 -12.91
C ASN A 261 4.42 36.32 -11.83
N GLY A 262 5.01 36.70 -10.69
CA GLY A 262 4.32 37.30 -9.55
C GLY A 262 3.64 36.30 -8.59
N HIS A 263 3.72 35.00 -8.86
CA HIS A 263 3.29 33.96 -7.91
C HIS A 263 4.46 33.57 -7.01
N LEU A 264 4.24 33.55 -5.70
CA LEU A 264 5.23 33.15 -4.69
C LEU A 264 5.32 31.61 -4.60
N LEU A 265 6.54 31.06 -4.66
CA LEU A 265 6.84 29.63 -4.54
C LEU A 265 7.37 29.24 -3.15
N THR A 266 8.06 30.17 -2.47
CA THR A 266 8.66 29.95 -1.15
C THR A 266 8.23 31.05 -0.18
N SER A 267 8.00 30.69 1.09
CA SER A 267 7.85 31.65 2.19
C SER A 267 8.52 31.07 3.42
N THR A 268 9.52 31.76 3.96
CA THR A 268 10.21 31.37 5.20
C THR A 268 9.45 31.81 6.48
N ILE A 269 8.16 32.15 6.38
CA ILE A 269 7.31 32.38 7.56
C ILE A 269 6.78 31.03 8.05
N ASP A 270 7.61 30.36 8.85
CA ASP A 270 7.24 29.21 9.65
C ASP A 270 6.18 29.66 10.68
N TYR A 271 4.92 29.29 10.49
CA TYR A 271 3.85 29.49 11.49
C TYR A 271 4.01 28.48 12.64
N GLY A 272 5.17 28.56 13.31
CA GLY A 272 5.74 27.52 14.15
C GLY A 272 6.21 27.95 15.54
N SER A 273 6.28 29.24 15.89
CA SER A 273 6.31 29.69 17.30
C SER A 273 6.17 31.19 17.51
N SER A 274 5.38 31.57 18.53
CA SER A 274 5.25 32.91 19.14
C SER A 274 4.75 34.06 18.26
N SER A 275 3.62 34.64 18.68
CA SER A 275 3.09 35.88 18.12
C SER A 275 3.89 37.11 18.58
N ALA A 276 4.86 37.56 17.78
CA ALA A 276 5.40 38.91 17.90
C ALA A 276 4.47 39.89 17.17
N ARG A 277 3.68 40.66 17.93
CA ARG A 277 2.85 41.73 17.36
C ARG A 277 3.74 42.86 16.85
N LEU A 278 3.49 43.34 15.63
CA LEU A 278 3.97 44.65 15.20
C LEU A 278 3.33 45.77 16.05
N PRO A 279 4.04 46.88 16.32
CA PRO A 279 3.59 47.88 17.26
C PRO A 279 2.57 48.83 16.62
N HIS A 280 1.39 48.98 17.24
CA HIS A 280 0.49 50.09 16.96
C HIS A 280 0.07 50.79 18.25
N LEU A 281 0.45 52.08 18.29
CA LEU A 281 -0.26 53.24 18.85
C LEU A 281 -0.82 53.14 20.27
N ALA A 282 -0.32 54.05 21.11
CA ALA A 282 -0.81 54.26 22.46
C ALA A 282 -2.22 54.89 22.49
N THR A 283 -3.10 54.36 23.34
CA THR A 283 -4.15 55.13 24.01
C THR A 283 -4.43 54.52 25.39
N GLU A 284 -4.75 55.37 26.35
CA GLU A 284 -4.84 55.02 27.77
C GLU A 284 -6.19 54.37 28.15
N ALA A 285 -6.16 53.42 29.09
CA ALA A 285 -7.13 53.34 30.19
C ALA A 285 -6.60 52.42 31.31
N LYS A 286 -6.87 52.80 32.58
CA LYS A 286 -6.52 52.04 33.79
C LYS A 286 -7.50 50.88 34.02
N GLU A 287 -7.08 49.79 34.70
CA GLU A 287 -7.50 49.52 36.09
C GLU A 287 -6.86 48.26 36.75
N THR A 288 -6.31 48.49 37.95
CA THR A 288 -6.20 47.61 39.16
C THR A 288 -6.08 46.07 39.08
N SER A 289 -4.84 45.57 39.26
CA SER A 289 -4.33 44.69 40.36
C SER A 289 -5.25 44.34 41.57
N PRO A 290 -4.92 43.33 42.44
CA PRO A 290 -4.01 42.15 42.29
C PRO A 290 -4.41 40.85 43.10
N LYS A 291 -3.48 39.86 43.17
CA LYS A 291 -3.26 38.84 44.26
C LYS A 291 -4.23 37.62 44.36
N ALA A 292 -3.83 36.42 44.82
CA ALA A 292 -2.51 35.86 45.24
C ALA A 292 -2.46 34.30 45.20
N GLU A 293 -1.22 33.75 45.18
CA GLU A 293 -0.65 32.56 45.88
C GLU A 293 -1.54 31.34 46.26
N GLY A 294 -1.18 30.05 46.12
CA GLY A 294 0.09 29.34 45.79
C GLY A 294 -0.20 27.88 45.32
N ARG A 295 0.58 26.81 45.58
CA ARG A 295 1.85 26.62 46.33
C ARG A 295 2.58 25.29 45.96
N GLN A 296 3.82 25.38 45.45
CA GLN A 296 4.98 24.44 45.54
C GLN A 296 4.86 22.89 45.65
N ARG A 297 5.57 22.18 44.76
CA ARG A 297 6.71 21.23 44.99
C ARG A 297 7.24 20.78 43.59
N ALA A 298 8.46 21.08 43.15
CA ALA A 298 9.77 20.52 43.54
C ALA A 298 9.84 18.98 43.45
N GLY A 299 10.74 18.33 42.69
CA GLY A 299 11.76 18.81 41.74
C GLY A 299 12.68 17.65 41.31
N GLY A 300 13.14 17.62 40.06
CA GLY A 300 14.00 16.55 39.53
C GLY A 300 14.77 17.02 38.29
N GLN A 301 16.09 16.87 38.29
CA GLN A 301 17.00 17.52 37.35
C GLN A 301 17.03 16.80 35.99
N SER A 302 16.81 17.54 34.90
CA SER A 302 17.25 17.12 33.56
C SER A 302 18.63 17.70 33.29
N ALA A 303 19.61 16.85 32.99
CA ALA A 303 20.97 17.30 32.68
C ALA A 303 20.99 18.21 31.44
N GLY A 304 21.72 19.32 31.52
CA GLY A 304 21.84 20.28 30.43
C GLY A 304 22.59 19.70 29.23
N LYS A 305 22.10 20.00 28.01
CA LYS A 305 22.85 19.74 26.78
C LYS A 305 24.19 20.50 26.84
N PRO A 306 25.32 19.92 26.41
CA PRO A 306 26.58 20.65 26.35
C PRO A 306 26.47 21.80 25.36
N ALA A 307 27.08 22.94 25.69
CA ALA A 307 27.15 24.08 24.81
C ALA A 307 27.79 23.70 23.47
N LYS A 308 27.19 24.10 22.35
CA LYS A 308 27.80 23.94 21.03
C LYS A 308 29.15 24.66 21.02
N LYS A 309 30.25 23.91 20.83
CA LYS A 309 31.53 24.48 20.42
C LYS A 309 31.33 25.28 19.13
N GLY A 310 32.09 26.37 18.97
CA GLY A 310 31.89 27.36 17.92
C GLY A 310 31.71 26.76 16.53
N GLY A 311 30.50 26.92 15.98
CA GLY A 311 30.22 26.69 14.56
C GLY A 311 30.56 27.94 13.75
N SER A 312 30.86 27.75 12.46
CA SER A 312 31.17 28.84 11.54
C SER A 312 30.10 29.92 11.51
N THR A 313 30.51 31.18 11.39
CA THR A 313 29.65 32.37 11.17
C THR A 313 28.93 32.38 9.82
N PHE A 314 29.08 31.32 9.01
CA PHE A 314 28.37 31.12 7.75
C PHE A 314 27.23 30.14 7.94
N GLU A 315 26.01 30.63 7.76
CA GLU A 315 24.86 29.77 7.51
C GLU A 315 25.05 29.06 6.17
N LYS A 316 24.88 27.74 6.16
CA LYS A 316 25.31 26.87 5.06
C LYS A 316 24.27 26.84 3.95
N ALA A 317 24.48 27.64 2.91
CA ALA A 317 23.63 27.64 1.72
C ALA A 317 23.47 26.23 1.11
N THR A 318 22.24 25.93 0.69
CA THR A 318 21.85 24.74 -0.05
C THR A 318 21.39 25.15 -1.45
N LEU A 319 21.53 24.25 -2.42
CA LEU A 319 21.03 24.42 -3.79
C LEU A 319 19.70 23.68 -3.90
N GLU A 320 18.61 24.40 -3.81
CA GLU A 320 17.25 23.85 -3.85
C GLU A 320 16.78 23.73 -5.30
N SER A 321 16.05 22.67 -5.65
CA SER A 321 15.45 22.52 -6.99
C SER A 321 13.93 22.50 -7.01
N TYR A 322 13.39 23.18 -8.01
CA TYR A 322 11.96 23.44 -8.21
C TYR A 322 11.54 23.18 -9.66
N ASP A 323 10.44 22.44 -9.84
CA ASP A 323 9.68 22.45 -11.10
C ASP A 323 8.78 23.69 -11.11
N ILE A 324 9.11 24.66 -11.96
CA ILE A 324 8.36 25.92 -12.09
C ILE A 324 7.43 25.94 -13.31
N SER A 325 7.36 24.83 -14.06
CA SER A 325 6.62 24.71 -15.33
C SER A 325 5.16 25.17 -15.24
N TYR A 326 4.51 24.97 -14.09
CA TYR A 326 3.11 25.35 -13.89
C TYR A 326 2.82 26.85 -14.09
N TRP A 327 3.77 27.73 -13.75
CA TRP A 327 3.62 29.19 -13.84
C TRP A 327 4.14 29.79 -15.15
N ILE A 328 4.80 29.00 -16.00
CA ILE A 328 5.36 29.44 -17.28
C ILE A 328 4.24 29.68 -18.30
N LYS A 329 4.29 30.84 -18.94
CA LYS A 329 3.41 31.32 -20.02
C LYS A 329 4.19 31.32 -21.33
N SER A 330 3.51 31.33 -22.48
CA SER A 330 4.17 31.57 -23.77
C SER A 330 4.69 33.02 -23.83
N GLY A 331 5.89 33.22 -24.37
CA GLY A 331 6.60 34.49 -24.42
C GLY A 331 7.43 34.78 -23.17
N ALA A 332 7.44 36.05 -22.76
CA ALA A 332 8.28 36.56 -21.67
C ALA A 332 7.74 36.13 -20.28
N ASN A 333 8.63 35.58 -19.45
CA ASN A 333 8.35 35.15 -18.08
C ASN A 333 9.36 35.77 -17.12
N SER A 334 8.89 36.36 -16.02
CA SER A 334 9.75 36.96 -15.00
C SER A 334 10.01 35.96 -13.86
N ILE A 335 11.28 35.67 -13.59
CA ILE A 335 11.74 35.02 -12.36
C ILE A 335 12.30 36.11 -11.46
N THR A 336 11.83 36.20 -10.23
CA THR A 336 12.23 37.22 -9.26
C THR A 336 12.57 36.55 -7.92
N ALA A 337 13.76 36.81 -7.39
CA ALA A 337 14.26 36.24 -6.15
C ALA A 337 14.60 37.37 -5.18
N THR A 338 13.82 37.50 -4.11
CA THR A 338 14.10 38.47 -3.03
C THR A 338 14.85 37.77 -1.92
N VAL A 339 16.10 38.18 -1.68
CA VAL A 339 16.96 37.61 -0.65
C VAL A 339 17.10 38.60 0.50
N ARG A 340 16.90 38.13 1.75
CA ARG A 340 17.15 38.87 3.00
C ARG A 340 18.18 38.12 3.82
N ALA A 341 19.33 38.75 4.08
CA ALA A 341 20.45 38.12 4.77
C ALA A 341 20.92 38.96 5.96
N ASP A 342 20.86 38.37 7.17
CA ASP A 342 21.36 39.03 8.36
C ASP A 342 22.89 39.13 8.34
N HIS A 343 23.40 40.35 8.59
CA HIS A 343 24.82 40.69 8.74
C HIS A 343 25.74 40.38 7.54
N ARG A 344 25.20 40.20 6.33
CA ARG A 344 25.96 39.99 5.08
C ARG A 344 25.18 40.49 3.85
N PRO A 345 25.84 40.74 2.72
CA PRO A 345 25.15 41.09 1.48
C PRO A 345 24.16 39.99 1.05
N ALA A 346 23.00 40.42 0.56
CA ALA A 346 22.02 39.57 -0.09
C ALA A 346 22.60 39.08 -1.42
N SER A 347 22.77 37.77 -1.56
CA SER A 347 23.30 37.15 -2.78
C SER A 347 22.46 35.95 -3.19
N VAL A 348 22.44 35.70 -4.51
CA VAL A 348 21.72 34.59 -5.11
C VAL A 348 22.57 33.91 -6.18
N LEU A 349 22.44 32.59 -6.28
CA LEU A 349 22.95 31.76 -7.35
C LEU A 349 21.74 31.07 -8.00
N VAL A 350 21.65 31.11 -9.33
CA VAL A 350 20.55 30.52 -10.10
C VAL A 350 21.10 29.75 -11.29
N SER A 351 20.58 28.55 -11.52
CA SER A 351 20.84 27.73 -12.70
C SER A 351 19.53 27.06 -13.08
N GLY A 352 19.11 27.15 -14.34
CA GLY A 352 17.87 26.54 -14.79
C GLY A 352 17.92 26.18 -16.26
N PHE A 353 16.93 25.41 -16.67
CA PHE A 353 16.75 25.03 -18.07
C PHE A 353 15.28 24.95 -18.44
N LEU A 354 15.00 25.30 -19.69
CA LEU A 354 13.76 24.94 -20.37
C LEU A 354 14.02 23.73 -21.26
N VAL A 355 13.05 22.83 -21.38
CA VAL A 355 13.06 21.75 -22.38
C VAL A 355 12.27 22.21 -23.60
N ASN A 356 12.91 22.23 -24.75
CA ASN A 356 12.29 22.63 -26.02
C ASN A 356 11.47 21.49 -26.64
N SER A 357 10.67 21.82 -27.66
CA SER A 357 9.79 20.83 -28.32
C SER A 357 10.52 19.70 -29.05
N ASP A 358 11.81 19.87 -29.36
CA ASP A 358 12.72 18.87 -29.93
C ASP A 358 13.50 18.08 -28.86
N GLY A 359 13.29 18.37 -27.58
CA GLY A 359 14.04 17.79 -26.45
C GLY A 359 15.38 18.48 -26.15
N SER A 360 15.76 19.53 -26.90
CA SER A 360 16.96 20.32 -26.59
C SER A 360 16.78 21.14 -25.31
N LEU A 361 17.89 21.42 -24.60
CA LEU A 361 17.87 22.20 -23.37
C LEU A 361 18.29 23.65 -23.64
N GLN A 362 17.41 24.60 -23.33
CA GLN A 362 17.76 26.02 -23.27
C GLN A 362 18.11 26.38 -21.83
N LYS A 363 19.40 26.55 -21.54
CA LYS A 363 19.86 26.97 -20.20
C LYS A 363 19.68 28.46 -19.94
N PHE A 364 19.49 28.81 -18.67
CA PHE A 364 19.62 30.17 -18.16
C PHE A 364 20.32 30.13 -16.79
N ASP A 365 21.32 30.97 -16.62
CA ASP A 365 22.17 31.01 -15.42
C ASP A 365 22.16 32.42 -14.80
N SER A 366 22.54 32.52 -13.53
CA SER A 366 22.81 33.79 -12.85
C SER A 366 24.10 34.42 -13.37
N ASN A 367 24.00 35.62 -13.93
CA ASN A 367 25.09 36.42 -14.47
C ASN A 367 24.66 37.90 -14.55
N SER A 368 25.54 38.76 -15.03
CA SER A 368 25.36 40.21 -15.20
C SER A 368 24.17 40.64 -16.09
N SER A 369 23.49 39.71 -16.77
CA SER A 369 22.23 39.98 -17.49
C SER A 369 20.97 39.86 -16.62
N TRP A 370 21.13 39.63 -15.31
CA TRP A 370 20.09 39.80 -14.29
C TRP A 370 20.04 41.26 -13.83
N HIS A 371 18.87 41.70 -13.39
CA HIS A 371 18.66 43.05 -12.86
C HIS A 371 18.39 43.02 -11.35
N VAL A 372 18.82 44.07 -10.66
CA VAL A 372 18.49 44.32 -9.26
C VAL A 372 17.45 45.42 -9.18
N ILE A 373 16.35 45.13 -8.49
CA ILE A 373 15.25 46.05 -8.24
C ILE A 373 15.38 46.56 -6.80
N ASP A 374 15.67 47.85 -6.65
CA ASP A 374 15.59 48.53 -5.35
C ASP A 374 14.11 48.79 -5.00
N SER A 375 13.71 48.39 -3.79
CA SER A 375 12.34 48.58 -3.29
C SER A 375 11.99 50.03 -2.97
N MET A 376 12.97 50.94 -2.91
CA MET A 376 12.77 52.36 -2.63
C MET A 376 12.90 53.29 -3.85
N ALA A 377 13.27 52.75 -5.02
CA ALA A 377 13.54 53.55 -6.22
C ALA A 377 12.40 53.51 -7.25
N PRO A 378 12.30 54.50 -8.18
CA PRO A 378 11.32 54.47 -9.27
C PRO A 378 11.51 53.24 -10.18
N PRO A 379 10.44 52.71 -10.80
CA PRO A 379 10.48 51.45 -11.55
C PRO A 379 11.43 51.43 -12.76
N ASP A 380 11.90 52.59 -13.23
CA ASP A 380 12.83 52.72 -14.36
C ASP A 380 14.33 52.65 -13.96
N THR A 381 14.65 52.44 -12.68
CA THR A 381 16.05 52.43 -12.16
C THR A 381 16.61 51.03 -11.88
N ALA A 382 16.33 50.06 -12.76
CA ALA A 382 16.89 48.71 -12.68
C ALA A 382 18.41 48.70 -12.97
N GLN A 383 19.23 48.34 -11.98
CA GLN A 383 20.68 48.19 -12.16
C GLN A 383 21.04 46.76 -12.59
N PRO A 384 22.12 46.53 -13.36
CA PRO A 384 22.62 45.19 -13.61
C PRO A 384 23.18 44.56 -12.32
N ALA A 385 23.00 43.25 -12.15
CA ALA A 385 23.56 42.52 -11.03
C ALA A 385 25.08 42.36 -11.15
N VAL A 386 25.79 42.43 -10.03
CA VAL A 386 27.25 42.29 -9.98
C VAL A 386 27.61 40.82 -9.75
N GLU A 387 28.47 40.26 -10.60
CA GLU A 387 28.98 38.90 -10.44
C GLU A 387 30.09 38.86 -9.37
N PHE A 388 29.91 38.01 -8.36
CA PHE A 388 30.75 37.93 -7.16
C PHE A 388 31.70 36.72 -7.16
N GLY A 389 31.33 35.61 -7.82
CA GLY A 389 32.16 34.42 -7.94
C GLY A 389 31.39 33.20 -8.47
N GLU A 390 32.10 32.26 -9.08
CA GLU A 390 31.52 31.04 -9.68
C GLU A 390 31.11 29.99 -8.62
N VAL A 391 30.30 29.00 -9.02
CA VAL A 391 29.98 27.84 -8.16
C VAL A 391 31.25 27.12 -7.73
N GLY A 392 31.43 26.94 -6.42
CA GLY A 392 32.65 26.34 -5.86
C GLY A 392 33.64 27.34 -5.30
N SER A 393 33.49 28.64 -5.58
CA SER A 393 34.32 29.68 -4.95
C SER A 393 33.97 29.89 -3.47
N ALA A 394 34.89 30.48 -2.72
CA ALA A 394 34.57 31.05 -1.41
C ALA A 394 33.49 32.15 -1.55
N PRO A 395 32.63 32.38 -0.52
CA PRO A 395 32.65 31.75 0.80
C PRO A 395 31.87 30.43 0.92
N TRP A 396 31.02 30.06 -0.03
CA TRP A 396 30.11 28.90 0.11
C TRP A 396 30.67 27.57 -0.41
N GLY A 397 31.62 27.61 -1.34
CA GLY A 397 32.16 26.41 -1.98
C GLY A 397 31.11 25.66 -2.78
N TYR A 398 31.24 24.33 -2.86
CA TYR A 398 30.24 23.49 -3.51
C TYR A 398 29.04 23.25 -2.59
N LEU A 399 27.86 23.70 -3.03
CA LEU A 399 26.59 23.61 -2.29
C LEU A 399 26.09 22.18 -2.15
N ALA A 400 25.29 21.91 -1.12
CA ALA A 400 24.56 20.63 -1.00
C ALA A 400 23.22 20.78 -1.72
N GLN A 401 22.86 19.82 -2.57
CA GLN A 401 21.64 19.90 -3.36
C GLN A 401 20.45 19.32 -2.59
N GLU A 402 19.36 20.08 -2.47
CA GLU A 402 18.07 19.62 -1.97
C GLU A 402 17.13 19.45 -3.17
N LEU A 403 16.68 18.22 -3.39
CA LEU A 403 15.99 17.83 -4.62
C LEU A 403 14.47 17.89 -4.47
N GLY A 404 13.81 18.61 -5.38
CA GLY A 404 12.38 18.48 -5.65
C GLY A 404 11.47 18.84 -4.48
N LYS A 405 11.56 20.06 -3.95
CA LYS A 405 10.57 20.52 -2.96
C LYS A 405 9.20 20.66 -3.64
N PRO A 406 8.14 19.95 -3.19
CA PRO A 406 6.82 20.09 -3.77
C PRO A 406 6.30 21.49 -3.44
N VAL A 407 6.19 22.35 -4.46
CA VAL A 407 5.65 23.70 -4.28
C VAL A 407 4.18 23.60 -3.93
N ASP A 408 3.76 24.26 -2.86
CA ASP A 408 2.35 24.23 -2.45
C ASP A 408 1.47 24.96 -3.48
N ARG A 409 0.45 24.24 -3.98
CA ARG A 409 -0.56 24.74 -4.94
C ARG A 409 -1.90 25.01 -4.24
N ALA A 410 -2.00 24.76 -2.93
CA ALA A 410 -3.24 24.68 -2.15
C ALA A 410 -3.84 26.03 -1.71
N GLY A 411 -4.11 26.93 -2.66
CA GLY A 411 -4.95 28.10 -2.41
C GLY A 411 -6.44 27.76 -2.35
N PHE A 412 -7.22 28.38 -1.45
CA PHE A 412 -8.69 28.27 -1.46
C PHE A 412 -9.29 28.65 -2.84
N LEU A 413 -8.75 29.71 -3.45
CA LEU A 413 -9.12 30.13 -4.81
C LEU A 413 -8.78 29.06 -5.88
N THR A 414 -7.68 28.32 -5.71
CA THR A 414 -7.31 27.19 -6.57
C THR A 414 -8.33 26.06 -6.44
N TYR A 415 -8.71 25.67 -5.22
CA TYR A 415 -9.75 24.64 -5.00
C TYR A 415 -11.12 25.08 -5.52
N ALA A 416 -11.52 26.33 -5.27
CA ALA A 416 -12.78 26.88 -5.78
C ALA A 416 -12.81 26.92 -7.32
N GLY A 417 -11.72 27.35 -7.96
CA GLY A 417 -11.56 27.35 -9.41
C GLY A 417 -11.60 25.93 -10.01
N ASN A 418 -10.91 24.98 -9.38
CA ASN A 418 -10.94 23.57 -9.77
C ASN A 418 -12.36 22.97 -9.72
N LEU A 419 -13.09 23.21 -8.63
CA LEU A 419 -14.47 22.76 -8.51
C LEU A 419 -15.38 23.45 -9.53
N LEU A 420 -15.18 24.75 -9.77
CA LEU A 420 -15.93 25.52 -10.77
C LEU A 420 -15.73 24.95 -12.18
N VAL A 421 -14.52 24.56 -12.58
CA VAL A 421 -14.26 23.92 -13.88
C VAL A 421 -15.02 22.60 -14.04
N ILE A 422 -15.03 21.77 -12.99
CA ILE A 422 -15.77 20.49 -12.99
C ILE A 422 -17.28 20.74 -13.11
N VAL A 423 -17.82 21.68 -12.34
CA VAL A 423 -19.25 22.04 -12.33
C VAL A 423 -19.67 22.69 -13.65
N LEU A 424 -18.88 23.61 -14.21
CA LEU A 424 -19.14 24.24 -15.50
C LEU A 424 -19.10 23.21 -16.64
N THR A 425 -18.16 22.27 -16.61
CA THR A 425 -18.12 21.17 -17.60
C THR A 425 -19.40 20.33 -17.52
N ALA A 426 -19.82 19.94 -16.32
CA ALA A 426 -21.07 19.20 -16.12
C ALA A 426 -22.30 20.00 -16.59
N ALA A 427 -22.33 21.33 -16.34
CA ALA A 427 -23.39 22.21 -16.81
C ALA A 427 -23.42 22.35 -18.35
N VAL A 428 -22.26 22.43 -19.01
CA VAL A 428 -22.16 22.44 -20.49
C VAL A 428 -22.62 21.10 -21.08
N VAL A 429 -22.17 19.97 -20.54
CA VAL A 429 -22.61 18.64 -20.99
C VAL A 429 -24.13 18.48 -20.80
N LEU A 430 -24.68 18.98 -19.69
CA LEU A 430 -26.12 19.01 -19.42
C LEU A 430 -26.88 19.89 -20.41
N ALA A 431 -26.39 21.11 -20.68
CA ALA A 431 -27.01 22.03 -21.62
C ALA A 431 -27.01 21.48 -23.06
N LEU A 432 -25.91 20.84 -23.48
CA LEU A 432 -25.83 20.13 -24.76
C LEU A 432 -26.83 18.97 -24.82
N TRP A 433 -26.91 18.14 -23.78
CA TRP A 433 -27.90 17.05 -23.70
C TRP A 433 -29.34 17.56 -23.86
N LEU A 434 -29.71 18.64 -23.16
CA LEU A 434 -31.04 19.26 -23.28
C LEU A 434 -31.29 19.83 -24.68
N LEU A 435 -30.32 20.56 -25.25
CA LEU A 435 -30.41 21.18 -26.57
C LEU A 435 -30.55 20.13 -27.68
N PHE A 436 -29.69 19.12 -27.71
CA PHE A 436 -29.77 18.04 -28.71
C PHE A 436 -31.03 17.20 -28.53
N SER A 437 -31.45 16.91 -27.29
CA SER A 437 -32.72 16.22 -27.04
C SER A 437 -33.93 17.01 -27.57
N GLY A 438 -33.92 18.34 -27.42
CA GLY A 438 -34.95 19.24 -27.94
C GLY A 438 -34.98 19.30 -29.47
N LEU A 439 -33.82 19.49 -30.12
CA LEU A 439 -33.70 19.50 -31.58
C LEU A 439 -34.12 18.16 -32.21
N MET A 440 -33.74 17.04 -31.58
CA MET A 440 -34.14 15.72 -32.06
C MET A 440 -35.62 15.40 -31.81
N ALA A 441 -36.21 15.92 -30.72
CA ALA A 441 -37.64 15.77 -30.47
C ALA A 441 -38.46 16.51 -31.54
N GLY A 442 -38.09 17.76 -31.86
CA GLY A 442 -38.74 18.55 -32.90
C GLY A 442 -38.62 17.94 -34.29
N SER A 443 -37.42 17.50 -34.68
CA SER A 443 -37.17 16.95 -36.03
C SER A 443 -37.76 15.55 -36.26
N ARG A 444 -37.85 14.70 -35.24
CA ARG A 444 -38.46 13.36 -35.34
C ARG A 444 -39.94 13.32 -34.91
N GLN A 445 -40.51 14.43 -34.46
CA GLN A 445 -41.84 14.51 -33.83
C GLN A 445 -42.03 13.54 -32.65
N GLU A 446 -40.93 13.22 -31.95
CA GLU A 446 -40.92 12.34 -30.78
C GLU A 446 -41.15 13.15 -29.49
N LEU A 447 -41.76 12.55 -28.48
CA LEU A 447 -41.88 13.19 -27.15
C LEU A 447 -40.48 13.41 -26.56
N LEU A 448 -40.20 14.63 -26.08
CA LEU A 448 -38.90 15.04 -25.52
C LEU A 448 -38.31 14.06 -24.49
N ARG A 449 -39.14 13.41 -23.65
CA ARG A 449 -38.67 12.39 -22.70
C ARG A 449 -37.93 11.24 -23.38
N HIS A 450 -38.37 10.81 -24.56
CA HIS A 450 -37.84 9.67 -25.28
C HIS A 450 -36.49 10.00 -25.91
N THR A 451 -36.33 11.23 -26.44
CA THR A 451 -35.04 11.73 -26.93
C THR A 451 -34.05 11.96 -25.79
N MET A 452 -34.50 12.52 -24.66
CA MET A 452 -33.68 12.71 -23.45
C MET A 452 -33.13 11.39 -22.90
N VAL A 453 -33.94 10.34 -22.80
CA VAL A 453 -33.48 9.01 -22.36
C VAL A 453 -32.51 8.42 -23.38
N ARG A 454 -32.79 8.56 -24.67
CA ARG A 454 -31.94 8.07 -25.77
C ARG A 454 -30.54 8.70 -25.74
N ASP A 455 -30.44 10.04 -25.71
CA ASP A 455 -29.14 10.75 -25.67
C ASP A 455 -28.41 10.50 -24.35
N ALA A 456 -29.12 10.38 -23.22
CA ALA A 456 -28.48 10.05 -21.94
C ALA A 456 -27.80 8.68 -21.98
N LEU A 457 -28.42 7.66 -22.59
CA LEU A 457 -27.82 6.32 -22.72
C LEU A 457 -26.58 6.31 -23.61
N PHE A 458 -26.42 7.28 -24.52
CA PHE A 458 -25.18 7.47 -25.28
C PHE A 458 -24.02 7.99 -24.42
N HIS A 459 -24.28 8.62 -23.27
CA HIS A 459 -23.22 9.02 -22.34
C HIS A 459 -22.63 7.84 -21.55
N ALA A 460 -23.35 6.70 -21.44
CA ALA A 460 -22.91 5.58 -20.60
C ALA A 460 -21.59 4.90 -21.07
N PRO A 461 -21.37 4.58 -22.36
CA PRO A 461 -20.09 4.02 -22.81
C PRO A 461 -18.92 4.98 -22.57
N ILE A 462 -19.16 6.28 -22.71
CA ILE A 462 -18.14 7.32 -22.54
C ILE A 462 -17.77 7.48 -21.05
N ALA A 463 -18.75 7.49 -20.15
CA ALA A 463 -18.50 7.51 -18.70
C ALA A 463 -17.70 6.27 -18.24
N VAL A 464 -18.06 5.07 -18.72
CA VAL A 464 -17.30 3.84 -18.40
C VAL A 464 -15.91 3.85 -19.05
N GLY A 465 -15.76 4.39 -20.25
CA GLY A 465 -14.47 4.59 -20.91
C GLY A 465 -13.55 5.54 -20.12
N LEU A 466 -14.07 6.65 -19.60
CA LEU A 466 -13.32 7.56 -18.72
C LEU A 466 -12.92 6.88 -17.40
N LEU A 467 -13.79 6.06 -16.80
CA LEU A 467 -13.42 5.28 -15.60
C LEU A 467 -12.33 4.24 -15.90
N PHE A 468 -12.40 3.55 -17.04
CA PHE A 468 -11.36 2.62 -17.47
C PHE A 468 -10.03 3.35 -17.71
N LEU A 469 -10.07 4.53 -18.33
CA LEU A 469 -8.91 5.39 -18.50
C LEU A 469 -8.32 5.87 -17.17
N LEU A 470 -8.99 5.78 -16.01
CA LEU A 470 -8.33 6.10 -14.73
C LEU A 470 -7.40 4.98 -14.21
N LEU A 471 -7.56 3.72 -14.65
CA LEU A 471 -6.74 2.61 -14.13
C LEU A 471 -5.23 2.77 -14.40
N PRO A 472 -4.75 3.18 -15.59
CA PRO A 472 -3.33 3.38 -15.86
C PRO A 472 -2.64 4.33 -14.89
N ASN A 473 -3.29 5.42 -14.44
CA ASN A 473 -2.71 6.35 -13.47
C ASN A 473 -2.35 5.69 -12.12
N TYR A 474 -2.90 4.51 -11.82
CA TYR A 474 -2.58 3.73 -10.62
C TYR A 474 -1.71 2.51 -10.90
N ASP A 475 -1.48 2.19 -12.17
CA ASP A 475 -0.61 1.11 -12.61
C ASP A 475 0.84 1.58 -12.61
N ILE A 476 1.71 0.82 -11.94
CA ILE A 476 3.13 1.15 -11.75
C ILE A 476 3.93 1.32 -13.04
N ARG A 477 3.44 0.79 -14.18
CA ARG A 477 4.10 0.87 -15.49
C ARG A 477 3.86 2.21 -16.18
N PHE A 478 2.88 2.99 -15.74
CA PHE A 478 2.51 4.27 -16.35
C PHE A 478 2.80 5.44 -15.39
N PRO A 479 3.10 6.63 -15.93
CA PRO A 479 3.24 7.83 -15.12
C PRO A 479 1.88 8.25 -14.58
N ASP A 480 1.89 8.89 -13.43
CA ASP A 480 0.69 9.30 -12.69
C ASP A 480 -0.29 10.20 -13.46
N GLU A 481 0.21 10.91 -14.47
CA GLU A 481 -0.53 11.82 -15.35
C GLU A 481 -0.99 11.19 -16.69
N TRP A 482 -0.69 9.90 -16.94
CA TRP A 482 -0.84 9.29 -18.26
C TRP A 482 -2.20 9.53 -18.93
N SER A 483 -3.28 9.46 -18.14
CA SER A 483 -4.65 9.61 -18.62
C SER A 483 -5.10 11.06 -18.80
N PHE A 484 -4.36 12.02 -18.27
CA PHE A 484 -4.69 13.45 -18.28
C PHE A 484 -4.01 14.16 -19.46
N ARG A 485 -4.31 13.66 -20.66
CA ARG A 485 -3.80 14.19 -21.93
C ARG A 485 -4.90 14.85 -22.74
N THR A 486 -4.58 15.96 -23.40
CA THR A 486 -5.43 16.67 -24.37
C THR A 486 -6.10 15.73 -25.36
N ALA A 487 -5.38 14.72 -25.87
CA ALA A 487 -5.91 13.73 -26.80
C ALA A 487 -7.10 12.93 -26.25
N PHE A 488 -7.08 12.53 -24.97
CA PHE A 488 -8.20 11.78 -24.35
C PHE A 488 -9.41 12.68 -24.11
N ILE A 489 -9.20 13.96 -23.77
CA ILE A 489 -10.29 14.94 -23.65
C ILE A 489 -10.91 15.20 -25.03
N LEU A 490 -10.11 15.46 -26.06
CA LEU A 490 -10.61 15.64 -27.42
C LEU A 490 -11.34 14.38 -27.90
N ALA A 491 -10.81 13.18 -27.65
CA ALA A 491 -11.48 11.94 -27.99
C ALA A 491 -12.83 11.78 -27.26
N ALA A 492 -12.91 12.15 -25.97
CA ALA A 492 -14.15 12.11 -25.21
C ALA A 492 -15.19 13.14 -25.70
N VAL A 493 -14.75 14.36 -26.06
CA VAL A 493 -15.62 15.41 -26.63
C VAL A 493 -16.08 15.03 -28.05
N ILE A 494 -15.19 14.54 -28.90
CA ILE A 494 -15.51 14.03 -30.24
C ILE A 494 -16.45 12.83 -30.13
N ALA A 495 -16.27 11.94 -29.14
CA ALA A 495 -17.21 10.85 -28.88
C ALA A 495 -18.59 11.38 -28.42
N LEU A 496 -18.66 12.34 -27.49
CA LEU A 496 -19.91 12.95 -27.03
C LEU A 496 -20.68 13.68 -28.13
N LEU A 497 -19.99 14.23 -29.13
CA LEU A 497 -20.62 14.86 -30.31
C LEU A 497 -20.96 13.82 -31.38
N GLY A 498 -20.01 12.95 -31.73
CA GLY A 498 -20.14 11.95 -32.78
C GLY A 498 -21.16 10.85 -32.46
N ILE A 499 -21.31 10.46 -31.20
CA ILE A 499 -22.32 9.47 -30.80
C ILE A 499 -23.75 9.96 -31.05
N ARG A 500 -23.97 11.29 -31.13
CA ARG A 500 -25.26 11.88 -31.48
C ARG A 500 -25.62 11.70 -32.95
N LEU A 501 -24.66 11.38 -33.83
CA LEU A 501 -24.96 10.96 -35.21
C LEU A 501 -25.81 9.68 -35.24
N PHE A 502 -25.80 8.86 -34.18
CA PHE A 502 -26.72 7.73 -34.04
C PHE A 502 -28.20 8.14 -33.89
N HIS A 503 -28.51 9.41 -33.62
CA HIS A 503 -29.89 9.93 -33.77
C HIS A 503 -30.36 10.02 -35.24
N LEU A 504 -29.47 9.86 -36.22
CA LEU A 504 -29.81 9.94 -37.65
C LEU A 504 -30.08 8.57 -38.29
N PHE A 505 -29.68 7.46 -37.66
CA PHE A 505 -29.80 6.12 -38.24
C PHE A 505 -31.06 5.37 -37.74
N PRO A 506 -31.98 4.96 -38.65
CA PRO A 506 -33.11 4.08 -38.31
C PRO A 506 -32.66 2.60 -38.30
N VAL A 507 -32.00 2.15 -37.24
CA VAL A 507 -31.50 0.77 -37.11
C VAL A 507 -32.55 -0.15 -36.47
N GLU A 508 -33.75 -0.20 -37.06
CA GLU A 508 -34.89 -0.96 -36.50
C GLU A 508 -34.81 -2.45 -36.89
N GLU A 509 -34.58 -2.76 -38.17
CA GLU A 509 -34.53 -4.15 -38.65
C GLU A 509 -33.32 -4.95 -38.12
N LEU A 510 -32.12 -4.37 -38.19
CA LEU A 510 -30.88 -5.14 -37.94
C LEU A 510 -30.76 -5.59 -36.48
N ALA A 511 -31.14 -4.70 -35.56
CA ALA A 511 -31.15 -5.00 -34.12
C ALA A 511 -32.35 -5.84 -33.70
N GLY A 512 -33.50 -5.70 -34.37
CA GLY A 512 -34.63 -6.64 -34.23
C GLY A 512 -34.21 -8.07 -34.56
N ARG A 513 -33.49 -8.26 -35.68
CA ARG A 513 -32.93 -9.56 -36.08
C ARG A 513 -31.84 -10.06 -35.13
N ALA A 514 -30.94 -9.20 -34.63
CA ALA A 514 -29.95 -9.58 -33.63
C ALA A 514 -30.61 -10.02 -32.30
N ARG A 515 -31.59 -9.27 -31.81
CA ARG A 515 -32.42 -9.59 -30.62
C ARG A 515 -33.14 -10.92 -30.80
N ALA A 516 -33.75 -11.16 -31.97
CA ALA A 516 -34.38 -12.44 -32.29
C ALA A 516 -33.37 -13.60 -32.27
N ARG A 517 -32.20 -13.46 -32.93
CA ARG A 517 -31.13 -14.48 -32.94
C ARG A 517 -30.63 -14.82 -31.54
N VAL A 518 -30.30 -13.81 -30.73
CA VAL A 518 -29.83 -14.02 -29.35
C VAL A 518 -30.90 -14.71 -28.49
N THR A 519 -32.18 -14.41 -28.73
CA THR A 519 -33.29 -15.02 -27.97
C THR A 519 -33.62 -16.45 -28.46
N ALA A 520 -33.39 -16.75 -29.74
CA ALA A 520 -33.75 -18.02 -30.38
C ALA A 520 -32.64 -19.10 -30.35
N THR A 521 -31.37 -18.73 -30.15
CA THR A 521 -30.23 -19.67 -30.26
C THR A 521 -30.07 -20.62 -29.05
N PHE A 522 -30.91 -20.50 -28.01
CA PHE A 522 -30.77 -21.24 -26.74
C PHE A 522 -32.07 -21.86 -26.23
N SER A 523 -32.57 -22.89 -26.94
CA SER A 523 -33.55 -23.85 -26.40
C SER A 523 -32.85 -25.16 -25.97
N ASP A 524 -33.43 -25.81 -24.96
CA ASP A 524 -33.04 -27.09 -24.33
C ASP A 524 -31.79 -27.15 -23.43
N VAL A 525 -30.70 -26.41 -23.70
CA VAL A 525 -29.51 -26.39 -22.79
C VAL A 525 -29.69 -25.43 -21.59
N ARG A 526 -30.77 -24.64 -21.59
CA ARG A 526 -30.92 -23.39 -20.82
C ARG A 526 -31.01 -23.55 -19.30
N THR A 527 -31.45 -24.70 -18.79
CA THR A 527 -31.61 -24.97 -17.35
C THR A 527 -30.33 -25.49 -16.70
N ALA A 528 -29.55 -26.32 -17.38
CA ALA A 528 -28.30 -26.88 -16.88
C ALA A 528 -27.09 -25.94 -17.06
N ALA A 529 -27.08 -25.13 -18.13
CA ALA A 529 -26.00 -24.18 -18.44
C ALA A 529 -25.45 -23.35 -17.25
N PRO A 530 -26.26 -22.71 -16.39
CA PRO A 530 -25.73 -21.93 -15.27
C PRO A 530 -25.03 -22.79 -14.20
N TYR A 531 -25.48 -24.04 -14.00
CA TYR A 531 -24.84 -24.98 -13.08
C TYR A 531 -23.51 -25.48 -13.65
N ILE A 532 -23.46 -25.80 -14.95
CA ILE A 532 -22.23 -26.18 -15.64
C ILE A 532 -21.21 -25.02 -15.56
N LEU A 533 -21.64 -23.78 -15.79
CA LEU A 533 -20.76 -22.62 -15.68
C LEU A 533 -20.26 -22.41 -14.24
N LEU A 534 -21.10 -22.61 -13.22
CA LEU A 534 -20.66 -22.54 -11.83
C LEU A 534 -19.63 -23.63 -11.51
N ILE A 535 -19.82 -24.86 -12.02
CA ILE A 535 -18.85 -25.96 -11.87
C ILE A 535 -17.51 -25.59 -12.54
N LEU A 536 -17.53 -25.06 -13.77
CA LEU A 536 -16.33 -24.60 -14.47
C LEU A 536 -15.58 -23.49 -13.71
N ILE A 537 -16.32 -22.54 -13.11
CA ILE A 537 -15.74 -21.48 -12.26
C ILE A 537 -15.13 -22.09 -10.98
N MET A 538 -15.79 -23.08 -10.37
CA MET A 538 -15.25 -23.82 -9.21
C MET A 538 -13.99 -24.61 -9.58
N SER A 539 -13.96 -25.26 -10.75
CA SER A 539 -12.77 -25.98 -11.25
C SER A 539 -11.59 -25.04 -11.51
N LEU A 540 -11.83 -23.87 -12.12
CA LEU A 540 -10.83 -22.81 -12.28
C LEU A 540 -10.30 -22.35 -10.92
N GLY A 541 -11.19 -22.02 -10.00
CA GLY A 541 -10.81 -21.54 -8.67
C GLY A 541 -10.11 -22.59 -7.80
N LEU A 542 -10.40 -23.88 -7.99
CA LEU A 542 -9.67 -25.01 -7.40
C LEU A 542 -8.25 -25.10 -7.98
N ALA A 543 -8.10 -25.01 -9.30
CA ALA A 543 -6.78 -25.05 -9.94
C ALA A 543 -5.89 -23.89 -9.46
N LEU A 544 -6.44 -22.68 -9.36
CA LEU A 544 -5.74 -21.50 -8.83
C LEU A 544 -5.33 -21.67 -7.36
N ARG A 545 -6.19 -22.29 -6.53
CA ARG A 545 -5.92 -22.54 -5.09
C ARG A 545 -4.94 -23.68 -4.87
N PHE A 546 -4.96 -24.71 -5.70
CA PHE A 546 -4.03 -25.84 -5.62
C PHE A 546 -2.62 -25.49 -6.15
N HIS A 547 -2.52 -24.58 -7.12
CA HIS A 547 -1.25 -24.13 -7.70
C HIS A 547 -0.29 -23.57 -6.63
N ASN A 548 0.89 -24.18 -6.49
CA ASN A 548 1.93 -23.81 -5.53
C ASN A 548 1.53 -23.84 -4.03
N ILE A 549 0.48 -24.59 -3.65
CA ILE A 549 -0.02 -24.69 -2.27
C ILE A 549 1.03 -25.08 -1.22
N ALA A 550 2.05 -25.86 -1.61
CA ALA A 550 3.14 -26.32 -0.74
C ALA A 550 4.47 -25.54 -0.92
N ALA A 551 4.51 -24.49 -1.77
CA ALA A 551 5.77 -23.84 -2.12
C ALA A 551 6.46 -23.13 -0.94
N ILE A 552 5.72 -22.75 0.09
CA ILE A 552 6.20 -21.94 1.24
C ILE A 552 5.97 -22.71 2.53
N SER A 553 6.86 -22.48 3.51
CA SER A 553 6.74 -23.02 4.86
C SER A 553 5.36 -22.78 5.48
N PHE A 554 5.01 -23.58 6.48
CA PHE A 554 4.00 -23.19 7.46
C PHE A 554 4.37 -21.86 8.09
N ASP A 555 3.38 -21.02 8.38
CA ASP A 555 3.55 -19.95 9.35
C ASP A 555 3.33 -20.43 10.79
N HIS A 556 3.63 -19.55 11.77
CA HIS A 556 3.50 -19.88 13.18
C HIS A 556 2.06 -20.13 13.66
N ASP A 557 1.06 -19.55 12.98
CA ASP A 557 -0.37 -19.69 13.29
C ASP A 557 -0.87 -21.03 12.75
N GLU A 558 -0.52 -21.38 11.50
CA GLU A 558 -0.74 -22.70 10.88
C GLU A 558 -0.13 -23.81 11.75
N MET A 559 1.17 -23.74 12.04
CA MET A 559 1.86 -24.78 12.80
C MET A 559 1.29 -24.93 14.22
N GLY A 560 0.76 -23.84 14.80
CA GLY A 560 0.06 -23.87 16.08
C GLY A 560 -1.22 -24.70 16.07
N LEU A 561 -2.02 -24.64 14.99
CA LEU A 561 -3.22 -25.47 14.83
C LEU A 561 -2.89 -26.89 14.37
N VAL A 562 -1.92 -27.05 13.46
CA VAL A 562 -1.44 -28.34 12.98
C VAL A 562 -0.91 -29.20 14.13
N THR A 563 -0.11 -28.64 15.04
CA THR A 563 0.35 -29.35 16.24
C THR A 563 -0.83 -29.77 17.12
N LYS A 564 -1.81 -28.87 17.37
CA LYS A 564 -2.98 -29.17 18.21
C LYS A 564 -3.91 -30.22 17.62
N SER A 565 -3.97 -30.34 16.29
CA SER A 565 -4.78 -31.35 15.61
C SER A 565 -4.35 -32.79 15.93
N LYS A 566 -3.06 -33.00 16.25
CA LYS A 566 -2.53 -34.32 16.64
C LYS A 566 -3.18 -34.83 17.94
N GLY A 567 -3.54 -33.94 18.86
CA GLY A 567 -4.16 -34.30 20.13
C GLY A 567 -5.55 -34.95 20.01
N ILE A 568 -6.24 -34.73 18.89
CA ILE A 568 -7.55 -35.35 18.63
C ILE A 568 -7.42 -36.88 18.56
N TYR A 569 -6.29 -37.40 18.06
CA TYR A 569 -6.05 -38.84 17.95
C TYR A 569 -5.83 -39.54 19.29
N SER A 570 -5.39 -38.82 20.32
CA SER A 570 -5.08 -39.38 21.65
C SER A 570 -6.14 -39.10 22.70
N LEU A 571 -6.73 -37.90 22.73
CA LEU A 571 -7.71 -37.48 23.74
C LEU A 571 -9.08 -37.09 23.16
N GLY A 572 -9.30 -37.21 21.85
CA GLY A 572 -10.55 -36.79 21.18
C GLY A 572 -10.75 -35.28 21.09
N ILE A 573 -9.87 -34.47 21.69
CA ILE A 573 -9.92 -33.00 21.71
C ILE A 573 -8.61 -32.40 21.18
N PRO A 574 -8.62 -31.18 20.61
CA PRO A 574 -7.38 -30.54 20.17
C PRO A 574 -6.61 -29.97 21.36
N TYR A 575 -5.36 -30.40 21.54
CA TYR A 575 -4.50 -29.94 22.62
C TYR A 575 -3.03 -29.87 22.18
N THR A 576 -2.24 -29.07 22.89
CA THR A 576 -0.77 -29.17 22.88
C THR A 576 -0.28 -29.55 24.26
N THR A 577 0.85 -30.24 24.36
CA THR A 577 1.57 -30.33 25.62
C THR A 577 2.37 -29.04 25.80
N TYR A 578 2.38 -28.49 27.02
CA TYR A 578 3.07 -27.27 27.39
C TYR A 578 3.78 -27.47 28.72
N ALA A 579 5.11 -27.50 28.70
CA ALA A 579 5.95 -27.69 29.89
C ALA A 579 5.52 -28.87 30.80
N GLY A 580 5.05 -29.96 30.20
CA GLY A 580 4.53 -31.16 30.87
C GLY A 580 3.00 -31.28 30.89
N ASP A 581 2.28 -30.16 30.91
CA ASP A 581 0.82 -30.13 31.05
C ASP A 581 0.08 -30.24 29.72
N VAL A 582 -1.10 -30.86 29.72
CA VAL A 582 -2.04 -30.84 28.59
C VAL A 582 -2.80 -29.51 28.58
N ARG A 583 -2.67 -28.74 27.49
CA ARG A 583 -3.45 -27.52 27.25
C ARG A 583 -4.35 -27.68 26.03
N TRP A 584 -5.65 -27.84 26.27
CA TRP A 584 -6.65 -27.85 25.20
C TRP A 584 -6.82 -26.46 24.57
N ILE A 585 -7.38 -26.44 23.37
CA ILE A 585 -7.61 -25.22 22.61
C ILE A 585 -8.84 -24.44 23.12
N THR A 586 -8.74 -23.10 23.19
CA THR A 586 -9.79 -22.18 23.70
C THR A 586 -9.97 -20.92 22.83
N THR A 587 -9.61 -21.07 21.55
CA THR A 587 -9.86 -20.18 20.41
C THR A 587 -9.58 -20.97 19.13
N TYR A 588 -10.41 -20.84 18.10
CA TYR A 588 -10.34 -21.64 16.86
C TYR A 588 -10.63 -23.15 17.08
N GLU A 589 -11.41 -23.51 18.10
CA GLU A 589 -11.68 -24.87 18.56
C GLU A 589 -12.16 -25.82 17.45
N ALA A 590 -12.94 -25.31 16.48
CA ALA A 590 -13.47 -26.11 15.37
C ALA A 590 -12.46 -26.36 14.23
N VAL A 591 -11.31 -25.66 14.19
CA VAL A 591 -10.38 -25.70 13.04
C VAL A 591 -9.44 -26.91 13.05
N PRO A 592 -8.93 -27.39 14.21
CA PRO A 592 -8.09 -28.59 14.23
C PRO A 592 -8.76 -29.89 13.78
N TYR A 593 -10.09 -30.01 13.79
CA TYR A 593 -10.80 -31.24 13.38
C TYR A 593 -10.64 -31.59 11.89
N PRO A 594 -10.90 -30.68 10.92
CA PRO A 594 -10.60 -30.96 9.51
C PRO A 594 -9.09 -31.10 9.23
N LEU A 595 -8.22 -30.42 10.00
CA LEU A 595 -6.77 -30.64 9.92
C LEU A 595 -6.40 -32.06 10.36
N ALA A 596 -6.97 -32.56 11.46
CA ALA A 596 -6.74 -33.92 11.94
C ALA A 596 -7.19 -34.94 10.88
N LEU A 597 -8.39 -34.79 10.31
CA LEU A 597 -8.88 -35.66 9.23
C LEU A 597 -7.93 -35.68 8.03
N SER A 598 -7.38 -34.53 7.63
CA SER A 598 -6.36 -34.46 6.56
C SER A 598 -5.01 -35.08 6.97
N GLY A 599 -4.72 -35.10 8.28
CA GLY A 599 -3.53 -35.71 8.88
C GLY A 599 -3.45 -37.23 8.71
N LEU A 600 -4.55 -37.90 8.35
CA LEU A 600 -4.55 -39.30 7.91
C LEU A 600 -3.67 -39.51 6.66
N PHE A 601 -3.48 -38.48 5.84
CA PHE A 601 -2.59 -38.47 4.68
C PHE A 601 -1.17 -37.94 4.99
N GLY A 602 -0.86 -37.74 6.27
CA GLY A 602 0.41 -37.20 6.77
C GLY A 602 0.38 -35.69 7.03
N TYR A 603 1.43 -35.19 7.68
CA TYR A 603 1.57 -33.80 8.12
C TYR A 603 2.57 -33.05 7.24
N SER A 604 2.13 -32.57 6.07
CA SER A 604 2.89 -31.77 5.11
C SER A 604 2.16 -30.45 4.80
N GLU A 605 2.80 -29.44 4.21
CA GLU A 605 2.08 -28.21 3.84
C GLU A 605 0.93 -28.49 2.86
N LEU A 606 1.12 -29.42 1.91
CA LEU A 606 0.08 -29.85 0.97
C LEU A 606 -1.16 -30.41 1.71
N THR A 607 -0.96 -31.40 2.58
CA THR A 607 -2.07 -32.09 3.25
C THR A 607 -2.74 -31.20 4.28
N MET A 608 -2.00 -30.42 5.05
CA MET A 608 -2.57 -29.53 6.07
C MET A 608 -3.33 -28.33 5.47
N ARG A 609 -2.96 -27.86 4.26
CA ARG A 609 -3.68 -26.79 3.56
C ARG A 609 -4.86 -27.29 2.73
N LEU A 610 -4.97 -28.59 2.49
CA LEU A 610 -6.06 -29.19 1.69
C LEU A 610 -7.47 -28.83 2.21
N PRO A 611 -7.79 -28.84 3.52
CA PRO A 611 -9.09 -28.42 4.01
C PRO A 611 -9.46 -26.98 3.64
N SER A 612 -8.51 -26.04 3.79
CA SER A 612 -8.70 -24.65 3.36
C SER A 612 -8.86 -24.53 1.85
N CYS A 613 -8.10 -25.30 1.06
CA CYS A 613 -8.22 -25.31 -0.40
C CYS A 613 -9.62 -25.77 -0.84
N LEU A 614 -10.15 -26.82 -0.20
CA LEU A 614 -11.50 -27.34 -0.46
C LEU A 614 -12.58 -26.36 0.01
N MET A 615 -12.49 -25.83 1.24
CA MET A 615 -13.45 -24.84 1.76
C MET A 615 -13.46 -23.55 0.93
N GLY A 616 -12.29 -23.05 0.51
CA GLY A 616 -12.17 -21.89 -0.37
C GLY A 616 -12.75 -22.14 -1.77
N THR A 617 -12.67 -23.37 -2.27
CA THR A 617 -13.36 -23.79 -3.50
C THR A 617 -14.88 -23.85 -3.30
N LEU A 618 -15.35 -24.37 -2.17
CA LEU A 618 -16.77 -24.38 -1.83
C LEU A 618 -17.34 -22.98 -1.57
N CYS A 619 -16.53 -22.02 -1.08
CA CYS A 619 -16.92 -20.61 -1.00
C CYS A 619 -17.29 -20.02 -2.37
N ILE A 620 -16.65 -20.42 -3.46
CA ILE A 620 -17.03 -20.02 -4.83
C ILE A 620 -18.47 -20.46 -5.12
N GLY A 621 -18.79 -21.72 -4.78
CA GLY A 621 -20.13 -22.27 -4.90
C GLY A 621 -21.14 -21.54 -4.03
N LEU A 622 -20.83 -21.29 -2.75
CA LEU A 622 -21.68 -20.53 -1.83
C LEU A 622 -21.90 -19.09 -2.29
N MET A 623 -20.87 -18.42 -2.83
CA MET A 623 -21.00 -17.07 -3.41
C MET A 623 -21.92 -17.06 -4.63
N GLY A 624 -21.79 -18.05 -5.51
CA GLY A 624 -22.71 -18.26 -6.63
C GLY A 624 -24.15 -18.46 -6.16
N LEU A 625 -24.36 -19.38 -5.23
CA LEU A 625 -25.68 -19.70 -4.68
C LEU A 625 -26.30 -18.51 -3.92
N LEU A 626 -25.53 -17.79 -3.10
CA LEU A 626 -25.99 -16.62 -2.36
C LEU A 626 -26.39 -15.48 -3.32
N GLY A 627 -25.58 -15.21 -4.34
CA GLY A 627 -25.92 -14.25 -5.39
C GLY A 627 -27.15 -14.65 -6.22
N VAL A 628 -27.36 -15.93 -6.46
CA VAL A 628 -28.58 -16.48 -7.09
C VAL A 628 -29.81 -16.29 -6.20
N ARG A 629 -29.73 -16.63 -4.91
CA ARG A 629 -30.87 -16.57 -3.98
C ARG A 629 -31.27 -15.15 -3.58
N LEU A 630 -30.30 -14.24 -3.50
CA LEU A 630 -30.55 -12.82 -3.26
C LEU A 630 -30.99 -12.09 -4.54
N PHE A 631 -30.41 -12.41 -5.69
CA PHE A 631 -30.64 -11.66 -6.93
C PHE A 631 -31.04 -12.56 -8.10
N ASN A 632 -30.06 -13.12 -8.83
CA ASN A 632 -30.27 -13.98 -10.00
C ASN A 632 -28.96 -14.68 -10.41
N TRP A 633 -29.05 -15.59 -11.38
CA TRP A 633 -27.89 -16.31 -11.95
C TRP A 633 -26.79 -15.41 -12.51
N ARG A 634 -27.12 -14.27 -13.12
CA ARG A 634 -26.11 -13.34 -13.66
C ARG A 634 -25.27 -12.74 -12.52
N THR A 635 -25.91 -12.25 -11.47
CA THR A 635 -25.21 -11.75 -10.26
C THR A 635 -24.37 -12.83 -9.61
N GLY A 636 -24.94 -14.02 -9.38
CA GLY A 636 -24.23 -15.12 -8.73
C GLY A 636 -23.01 -15.60 -9.50
N LEU A 637 -23.12 -15.81 -10.81
CA LEU A 637 -22.03 -16.32 -11.64
C LEU A 637 -20.89 -15.28 -11.80
N ILE A 638 -21.22 -13.99 -11.93
CA ILE A 638 -20.20 -12.91 -11.95
C ILE A 638 -19.49 -12.82 -10.59
N ALA A 639 -20.23 -12.84 -9.48
CA ALA A 639 -19.64 -12.78 -8.14
C ALA A 639 -18.76 -14.01 -7.84
N ALA A 640 -19.20 -15.21 -8.23
CA ALA A 640 -18.42 -16.43 -8.12
C ALA A 640 -17.14 -16.38 -8.98
N PHE A 641 -17.21 -15.88 -10.22
CA PHE A 641 -16.04 -15.76 -11.10
C PHE A 641 -14.99 -14.78 -10.57
N ILE A 642 -15.43 -13.62 -10.08
CA ILE A 642 -14.55 -12.62 -9.45
C ILE A 642 -13.90 -13.22 -8.19
N TYR A 643 -14.68 -13.82 -7.28
CA TYR A 643 -14.18 -14.46 -6.07
C TYR A 643 -13.25 -15.67 -6.35
N ALA A 644 -13.49 -16.41 -7.44
CA ALA A 644 -12.61 -17.50 -7.86
C ALA A 644 -11.20 -17.02 -8.22
N CYS A 645 -11.10 -15.83 -8.84
CA CYS A 645 -9.85 -15.25 -9.33
C CYS A 645 -9.14 -14.32 -8.34
N LEU A 646 -9.86 -13.78 -7.33
CA LEU A 646 -9.35 -12.76 -6.43
C LEU A 646 -8.09 -13.24 -5.67
N PRO A 647 -6.94 -12.54 -5.75
CA PRO A 647 -5.69 -12.98 -5.12
C PRO A 647 -5.83 -13.28 -3.62
N LEU A 648 -6.57 -12.42 -2.91
CA LEU A 648 -6.89 -12.56 -1.49
C LEU A 648 -7.53 -13.93 -1.16
N ASP A 649 -8.56 -14.31 -1.91
CA ASP A 649 -9.36 -15.52 -1.67
C ASP A 649 -8.70 -16.80 -2.20
N ILE A 650 -7.75 -16.66 -3.14
CA ILE A 650 -6.86 -17.75 -3.52
C ILE A 650 -5.88 -18.03 -2.37
N ARG A 651 -5.30 -16.97 -1.79
CA ARG A 651 -4.17 -17.09 -0.85
C ARG A 651 -4.58 -17.49 0.56
N TRP A 652 -5.75 -17.09 1.06
CA TRP A 652 -6.27 -17.64 2.32
C TRP A 652 -6.72 -19.10 2.21
N ALA A 653 -7.16 -19.54 1.03
CA ALA A 653 -7.39 -20.96 0.75
C ALA A 653 -6.10 -21.79 0.69
N GLN A 654 -4.93 -21.15 0.60
CA GLN A 654 -3.60 -21.77 0.65
C GLN A 654 -2.97 -21.72 2.05
N ASN A 655 -3.75 -21.52 3.11
CA ASN A 655 -3.24 -21.40 4.48
C ASN A 655 -4.09 -22.26 5.44
N ALA A 656 -3.44 -23.08 6.27
CA ALA A 656 -4.03 -24.03 7.21
C ALA A 656 -4.58 -23.38 8.51
N PHE A 657 -4.89 -22.09 8.47
CA PHE A 657 -5.41 -21.30 9.60
C PHE A 657 -6.91 -21.02 9.49
N TYR A 658 -7.51 -20.49 10.55
CA TYR A 658 -8.96 -20.31 10.66
C TYR A 658 -9.68 -19.48 9.58
N PRO A 659 -9.10 -18.45 8.91
CA PRO A 659 -9.91 -17.47 8.17
C PRO A 659 -10.74 -18.09 7.05
N GLN A 660 -10.23 -19.11 6.36
CA GLN A 660 -10.97 -19.75 5.27
C GLN A 660 -12.17 -20.56 5.76
N GLN A 661 -12.02 -21.29 6.87
CA GLN A 661 -13.12 -22.02 7.51
C GLN A 661 -14.16 -21.05 8.07
N CYS A 662 -13.72 -19.98 8.71
CA CYS A 662 -14.60 -18.94 9.25
C CYS A 662 -15.41 -18.24 8.15
N GLN A 663 -14.79 -17.90 7.01
CA GLN A 663 -15.47 -17.33 5.85
C GLN A 663 -16.49 -18.30 5.24
N PHE A 664 -16.13 -19.59 5.07
CA PHE A 664 -17.03 -20.62 4.55
C PHE A 664 -18.28 -20.78 5.44
N MET A 665 -18.08 -20.95 6.75
CA MET A 665 -19.18 -21.11 7.71
C MET A 665 -20.00 -19.83 7.86
N SER A 666 -19.38 -18.65 7.76
CA SER A 666 -20.09 -17.36 7.74
C SER A 666 -21.01 -17.24 6.53
N LEU A 667 -20.52 -17.52 5.32
CA LEU A 667 -21.31 -17.51 4.09
C LEU A 667 -22.46 -18.52 4.14
N LEU A 668 -22.21 -19.72 4.66
CA LEU A 668 -23.24 -20.73 4.86
C LEU A 668 -24.31 -20.26 5.87
N THR A 669 -23.90 -19.69 7.00
CA THR A 669 -24.78 -19.12 8.02
C THR A 669 -25.67 -18.02 7.45
N ILE A 670 -25.10 -17.11 6.66
CA ILE A 670 -25.80 -16.01 5.98
C ILE A 670 -26.84 -16.56 4.99
N LEU A 671 -26.44 -17.52 4.15
CA LEU A 671 -27.35 -18.15 3.18
C LEU A 671 -28.51 -18.88 3.87
N LEU A 672 -28.23 -19.70 4.89
CA LEU A 672 -29.25 -20.44 5.63
C LEU A 672 -30.18 -19.50 6.41
N PHE A 673 -29.65 -18.43 7.00
CA PHE A 673 -30.48 -17.43 7.70
C PHE A 673 -31.40 -16.69 6.73
N TYR A 674 -30.89 -16.26 5.57
CA TYR A 674 -31.74 -15.68 4.51
C TYR A 674 -32.86 -16.62 4.06
N GLU A 675 -32.54 -17.90 3.84
CA GLU A 675 -33.52 -18.95 3.52
C GLU A 675 -34.56 -19.16 4.62
N ALA A 676 -34.18 -19.01 5.89
CA ALA A 676 -35.09 -19.09 7.03
C ALA A 676 -36.06 -17.90 7.11
N ILE A 677 -35.57 -16.66 6.92
CA ILE A 677 -36.34 -15.42 7.15
C ILE A 677 -37.14 -14.92 5.94
N ARG A 678 -36.86 -15.44 4.73
CA ARG A 678 -37.54 -14.99 3.50
C ARG A 678 -39.01 -15.42 3.39
N VAL A 679 -39.41 -16.46 4.12
CA VAL A 679 -40.80 -16.94 4.22
C VAL A 679 -41.47 -16.50 5.54
N ARG A 680 -42.79 -16.66 5.64
CA ARG A 680 -43.59 -16.41 6.84
C ARG A 680 -44.56 -17.59 7.05
N PRO A 681 -44.60 -18.26 8.22
CA PRO A 681 -43.66 -18.14 9.35
C PRO A 681 -42.22 -18.52 8.96
N PHE A 682 -41.26 -18.41 9.89
CA PHE A 682 -39.87 -18.76 9.61
C PHE A 682 -39.70 -20.25 9.26
N HIS A 683 -38.81 -20.56 8.30
CA HIS A 683 -38.55 -21.94 7.92
C HIS A 683 -37.65 -22.65 8.94
N GLY A 684 -38.26 -23.26 9.97
CA GLY A 684 -37.57 -23.84 11.14
C GLY A 684 -36.32 -24.68 10.82
N LYS A 685 -36.34 -25.55 9.80
CA LYS A 685 -35.16 -26.34 9.41
C LYS A 685 -33.95 -25.50 8.99
N PHE A 686 -34.18 -24.42 8.22
CA PHE A 686 -33.11 -23.51 7.81
C PHE A 686 -32.66 -22.63 8.98
N PHE A 687 -33.58 -22.30 9.89
CA PHE A 687 -33.25 -21.55 11.10
C PHE A 687 -32.31 -22.35 12.02
N ILE A 688 -32.65 -23.62 12.30
CA ILE A 688 -31.82 -24.55 13.09
C ILE A 688 -30.46 -24.76 12.40
N ALA A 689 -30.45 -24.99 11.08
CA ALA A 689 -29.21 -25.14 10.31
C ALA A 689 -28.34 -23.86 10.37
N ALA A 690 -28.95 -22.67 10.32
CA ALA A 690 -28.24 -21.41 10.48
C ALA A 690 -27.67 -21.26 11.91
N SER A 691 -28.40 -21.67 12.96
CA SER A 691 -27.88 -21.67 14.34
C SER A 691 -26.70 -22.62 14.52
N ILE A 692 -26.76 -23.84 13.98
CA ILE A 692 -25.65 -24.80 14.02
C ILE A 692 -24.44 -24.27 13.24
N SER A 693 -24.67 -23.76 12.02
CA SER A 693 -23.64 -23.13 11.19
C SER A 693 -23.01 -21.92 11.88
N PHE A 694 -23.79 -21.10 12.58
CA PHE A 694 -23.28 -20.00 13.40
C PHE A 694 -22.39 -20.52 14.53
N CYS A 695 -22.81 -21.54 15.28
CA CYS A 695 -21.99 -22.09 16.36
C CYS A 695 -20.64 -22.62 15.85
N ILE A 696 -20.61 -23.27 14.68
CA ILE A 696 -19.35 -23.68 14.05
C ILE A 696 -18.54 -22.46 13.57
N THR A 697 -19.19 -21.40 13.08
CA THR A 697 -18.53 -20.13 12.71
C THR A 697 -17.84 -19.51 13.94
N TYR A 698 -18.56 -19.40 15.05
CA TYR A 698 -18.07 -18.88 16.33
C TYR A 698 -16.91 -19.70 16.90
N LEU A 699 -17.02 -21.04 16.89
CA LEU A 699 -15.93 -21.94 17.28
C LEU A 699 -14.80 -22.01 16.24
N SER A 700 -14.99 -21.46 15.04
CA SER A 700 -13.90 -21.27 14.07
C SER A 700 -13.10 -20.01 14.38
N TRP A 701 -13.73 -18.95 14.91
CA TRP A 701 -13.07 -17.79 15.54
C TRP A 701 -14.07 -16.94 16.33
N GLU A 702 -13.77 -16.63 17.59
CA GLU A 702 -14.70 -15.96 18.50
C GLU A 702 -15.11 -14.54 18.06
N GLY A 703 -14.26 -13.84 17.30
CA GLY A 703 -14.57 -12.50 16.76
C GLY A 703 -15.68 -12.50 15.70
N SER A 704 -16.01 -13.66 15.14
CA SER A 704 -17.18 -13.82 14.27
C SER A 704 -18.51 -13.66 15.01
N ALA A 705 -18.51 -13.58 16.36
CA ALA A 705 -19.70 -13.25 17.15
C ALA A 705 -20.42 -11.98 16.68
N PHE A 706 -19.69 -11.01 16.11
CA PHE A 706 -20.27 -9.79 15.52
C PHE A 706 -21.22 -10.06 14.34
N LEU A 707 -21.19 -11.26 13.74
CA LEU A 707 -22.20 -11.68 12.75
C LEU A 707 -23.60 -11.71 13.36
N LEU A 708 -23.78 -11.98 14.66
CA LEU A 708 -25.10 -12.05 15.29
C LEU A 708 -25.83 -10.69 15.31
N PRO A 709 -25.28 -9.59 15.84
CA PRO A 709 -25.92 -8.27 15.77
C PRO A 709 -26.11 -7.81 14.31
N SER A 710 -25.23 -8.18 13.39
CA SER A 710 -25.40 -7.84 11.96
C SER A 710 -26.52 -8.63 11.28
N LEU A 711 -26.73 -9.90 11.61
CA LEU A 711 -27.90 -10.69 11.19
C LEU A 711 -29.19 -10.14 11.79
N PHE A 712 -29.16 -9.64 13.04
CA PHE A 712 -30.29 -8.95 13.67
C PHE A 712 -30.63 -7.64 12.95
N VAL A 713 -29.65 -6.79 12.66
CA VAL A 713 -29.84 -5.55 11.86
C VAL A 713 -30.39 -5.88 10.46
N ALA A 714 -29.86 -6.92 9.81
CA ALA A 714 -30.35 -7.37 8.52
C ALA A 714 -31.81 -7.86 8.59
N LEU A 715 -32.19 -8.60 9.64
CA LEU A 715 -33.58 -9.00 9.89
C LEU A 715 -34.49 -7.77 10.12
N MET A 716 -34.06 -6.80 10.94
CA MET A 716 -34.83 -5.58 11.22
C MET A 716 -35.15 -4.79 9.96
N ILE A 717 -34.17 -4.66 9.06
CA ILE A 717 -34.34 -3.89 7.81
C ILE A 717 -35.09 -4.71 6.75
N TYR A 718 -34.87 -6.02 6.68
CA TYR A 718 -35.54 -6.92 5.73
C TYR A 718 -37.04 -7.15 6.07
N ARG A 719 -37.38 -7.21 7.36
CA ARG A 719 -38.74 -7.38 7.91
C ARG A 719 -39.28 -6.12 8.60
N TRP A 720 -38.83 -4.93 8.17
CA TRP A 720 -39.24 -3.66 8.79
C TRP A 720 -40.77 -3.51 8.88
N GLY A 721 -41.27 -3.23 10.09
CA GLY A 721 -42.70 -3.11 10.39
C GLY A 721 -43.43 -4.44 10.63
N GLU A 722 -42.79 -5.59 10.39
CA GLU A 722 -43.33 -6.90 10.76
C GLU A 722 -42.79 -7.30 12.15
N TRP A 723 -43.66 -7.58 13.13
CA TRP A 723 -43.26 -7.94 14.51
C TRP A 723 -43.65 -9.37 14.93
N TRP A 724 -44.20 -10.18 14.01
CA TRP A 724 -44.66 -11.54 14.31
C TRP A 724 -43.52 -12.50 14.66
N TRP A 725 -42.31 -12.27 14.13
CA TRP A 725 -41.14 -13.11 14.36
C TRP A 725 -40.66 -13.12 15.82
N LEU A 726 -41.06 -12.12 16.62
CA LEU A 726 -40.89 -12.12 18.08
C LEU A 726 -41.70 -13.21 18.79
N LYS A 727 -42.64 -13.87 18.10
CA LYS A 727 -43.46 -14.98 18.64
C LYS A 727 -42.98 -16.36 18.17
N GLU A 728 -41.92 -16.42 17.36
CA GLU A 728 -41.42 -17.67 16.78
C GLU A 728 -40.56 -18.45 17.79
N LEU A 729 -41.04 -19.61 18.26
CA LEU A 729 -40.29 -20.45 19.20
C LEU A 729 -38.90 -20.88 18.66
N ASN A 730 -38.78 -21.07 17.34
CA ASN A 730 -37.52 -21.40 16.69
C ASN A 730 -36.42 -20.35 16.93
N LEU A 731 -36.79 -19.06 17.03
CA LEU A 731 -35.87 -17.97 17.35
C LEU A 731 -35.28 -18.17 18.75
N TYR A 732 -36.13 -18.43 19.74
CA TYR A 732 -35.72 -18.64 21.12
C TYR A 732 -34.89 -19.92 21.31
N PHE A 733 -35.24 -21.02 20.64
CA PHE A 733 -34.41 -22.23 20.65
C PHE A 733 -33.02 -22.01 20.05
N GLY A 734 -32.93 -21.28 18.92
CA GLY A 734 -31.64 -20.93 18.31
C GLY A 734 -30.80 -20.01 19.20
N LEU A 735 -31.43 -19.00 19.82
CA LEU A 735 -30.76 -18.11 20.77
C LEU A 735 -30.30 -18.83 22.05
N PHE A 736 -31.11 -19.76 22.59
CA PHE A 736 -30.74 -20.58 23.74
C PHE A 736 -29.52 -21.45 23.41
N PHE A 737 -29.58 -22.21 22.31
CA PHE A 737 -28.47 -23.09 21.88
C PHE A 737 -27.17 -22.30 21.64
N LEU A 738 -27.27 -21.13 21.00
CA LEU A 738 -26.14 -20.24 20.82
C LEU A 738 -25.59 -19.73 22.16
N GLY A 739 -26.46 -19.29 23.06
CA GLY A 739 -26.08 -18.87 24.41
C GLY A 739 -25.36 -19.99 25.18
N THR A 740 -25.84 -21.23 25.09
CA THR A 740 -25.17 -22.39 25.68
C THR A 740 -23.76 -22.60 25.14
N VAL A 741 -23.56 -22.53 23.81
CA VAL A 741 -22.23 -22.70 23.20
C VAL A 741 -21.28 -21.57 23.61
N VAL A 742 -21.74 -20.31 23.58
CA VAL A 742 -20.92 -19.15 23.99
C VAL A 742 -20.54 -19.23 25.47
N VAL A 743 -21.48 -19.57 26.34
CA VAL A 743 -21.21 -19.73 27.79
C VAL A 743 -20.26 -20.91 28.04
N ALA A 744 -20.46 -22.06 27.40
CA ALA A 744 -19.58 -23.21 27.55
C ALA A 744 -18.15 -22.93 27.06
N GLN A 745 -18.01 -22.21 25.93
CA GLN A 745 -16.71 -21.77 25.40
C GLN A 745 -16.03 -20.81 26.38
N TYR A 746 -16.75 -19.83 26.91
CA TYR A 746 -16.22 -18.86 27.86
C TYR A 746 -15.80 -19.51 29.19
N CYS A 747 -16.60 -20.45 29.71
CA CYS A 747 -16.25 -21.28 30.86
C CYS A 747 -14.98 -22.11 30.59
N SER A 748 -14.88 -22.79 29.45
CA SER A 748 -13.68 -23.54 29.05
C SER A 748 -12.44 -22.65 28.98
N ARG A 749 -12.56 -21.46 28.39
CA ARG A 749 -11.47 -20.46 28.32
C ARG A 749 -11.05 -19.92 29.69
N THR A 750 -12.00 -19.77 30.60
CA THR A 750 -11.74 -19.32 31.98
C THR A 750 -11.04 -20.42 32.79
N LEU A 751 -11.48 -21.68 32.64
CA LEU A 751 -10.87 -22.86 33.28
C LEU A 751 -9.48 -23.18 32.73
N ALA A 752 -9.22 -22.92 31.45
CA ALA A 752 -7.90 -23.02 30.83
C ALA A 752 -7.02 -21.76 31.06
N GLY A 753 -7.51 -20.77 31.81
CA GLY A 753 -6.74 -19.61 32.23
C GLY A 753 -5.55 -20.05 33.09
N GLU A 754 -4.39 -19.41 32.93
CA GLU A 754 -3.15 -20.00 33.45
C GLU A 754 -3.01 -19.87 34.98
N PRO A 755 -2.58 -20.94 35.67
CA PRO A 755 -2.22 -20.90 37.09
C PRO A 755 -0.82 -20.31 37.35
N TYR A 756 -0.12 -19.88 36.30
CA TYR A 756 1.28 -19.45 36.32
C TYR A 756 1.40 -17.93 36.31
N LEU A 757 2.39 -17.39 37.04
CA LEU A 757 2.74 -15.96 36.97
C LEU A 757 3.21 -15.62 35.56
N GLN A 758 2.61 -14.62 34.91
CA GLN A 758 2.99 -14.18 33.56
C GLN A 758 3.51 -12.75 33.56
N ILE A 759 4.49 -12.49 32.70
CA ILE A 759 4.94 -11.13 32.34
C ILE A 759 4.71 -10.88 30.85
N GLY A 760 4.64 -9.59 30.47
CA GLY A 760 4.28 -9.17 29.11
C GLY A 760 2.76 -9.15 28.85
N SER A 761 2.37 -8.91 27.61
CA SER A 761 0.97 -8.87 27.18
C SER A 761 0.75 -9.64 25.87
N GLY A 762 -0.50 -9.94 25.54
CA GLY A 762 -0.82 -10.63 24.29
C GLY A 762 -2.32 -10.79 24.07
N LEU A 763 -2.71 -11.26 22.87
CA LEU A 763 -4.10 -11.32 22.44
C LEU A 763 -5.02 -12.12 23.39
N SER A 764 -4.50 -13.07 24.16
CA SER A 764 -5.30 -13.81 25.15
C SER A 764 -5.74 -12.97 26.37
N ASN A 765 -5.16 -11.78 26.59
CA ASN A 765 -5.67 -10.80 27.56
C ASN A 765 -6.94 -10.09 27.07
N LEU A 766 -7.26 -10.16 25.79
CA LEU A 766 -8.43 -9.51 25.21
C LEU A 766 -9.63 -10.45 25.36
N THR A 767 -10.56 -10.08 26.24
CA THR A 767 -11.76 -10.85 26.56
C THR A 767 -12.99 -10.26 25.87
N GLY A 768 -13.34 -10.83 24.72
CA GLY A 768 -14.55 -10.45 23.98
C GLY A 768 -14.54 -9.02 23.40
N PRO A 769 -15.73 -8.48 23.08
CA PRO A 769 -15.89 -7.09 22.63
C PRO A 769 -15.49 -6.10 23.73
N SER A 770 -14.75 -5.04 23.39
CA SER A 770 -14.43 -3.93 24.29
C SER A 770 -14.90 -2.60 23.70
N LEU A 771 -14.92 -1.51 24.48
CA LEU A 771 -15.16 -0.17 23.94
C LEU A 771 -13.85 0.38 23.33
N PHE A 772 -13.41 -0.23 22.22
CA PHE A 772 -12.08 0.02 21.65
C PHE A 772 -11.86 1.49 21.24
N PHE A 773 -12.92 2.21 20.86
CA PHE A 773 -12.91 3.64 20.58
C PHE A 773 -12.53 4.54 21.78
N LEU A 774 -12.48 4.01 23.00
CA LEU A 774 -11.97 4.70 24.19
C LEU A 774 -10.46 4.48 24.43
N THR A 775 -9.79 3.70 23.58
CA THR A 775 -8.36 3.37 23.73
C THR A 775 -7.50 4.25 22.83
N SER A 776 -6.27 4.54 23.26
CA SER A 776 -5.27 5.26 22.45
C SER A 776 -4.81 4.49 21.20
N ALA A 777 -5.12 3.20 21.10
CA ALA A 777 -4.85 2.36 19.94
C ALA A 777 -5.96 2.41 18.86
N TYR A 778 -7.03 3.18 19.08
CA TYR A 778 -8.16 3.27 18.16
C TYR A 778 -7.76 3.88 16.80
N GLN A 779 -8.06 3.18 15.71
CA GLN A 779 -7.80 3.65 14.34
C GLN A 779 -9.08 3.49 13.49
N PRO A 780 -9.97 4.51 13.45
CA PRO A 780 -11.27 4.41 12.74
C PRO A 780 -11.13 4.11 11.24
N MET A 781 -10.06 4.60 10.61
CA MET A 781 -9.78 4.39 9.19
C MET A 781 -9.20 3.00 8.86
N PHE A 782 -8.84 2.18 9.86
CA PHE A 782 -8.11 0.93 9.62
C PHE A 782 -8.84 -0.01 8.66
N TYR A 783 -10.10 -0.39 8.96
CA TYR A 783 -10.86 -1.28 8.06
C TYR A 783 -11.39 -0.55 6.81
N ILE A 784 -11.44 0.79 6.79
CA ILE A 784 -11.70 1.53 5.55
C ILE A 784 -10.54 1.30 4.59
N ASN A 785 -9.29 1.54 5.02
CA ASN A 785 -8.11 1.35 4.18
C ASN A 785 -7.84 -0.13 3.88
N LYS A 786 -8.05 -1.04 4.83
CA LYS A 786 -7.73 -2.47 4.70
C LYS A 786 -8.81 -3.32 4.01
N LEU A 787 -10.06 -2.87 3.93
CA LEU A 787 -11.14 -3.59 3.23
C LEU A 787 -11.76 -2.76 2.11
N TRP A 788 -12.34 -1.60 2.44
CA TRP A 788 -13.17 -0.86 1.50
C TRP A 788 -12.33 -0.19 0.39
N LEU A 789 -11.21 0.41 0.75
CA LEU A 789 -10.29 1.13 -0.14
C LEU A 789 -8.97 0.37 -0.38
N SER A 790 -8.98 -0.94 -0.12
CA SER A 790 -7.88 -1.83 -0.48
C SER A 790 -7.75 -1.94 -2.01
N GLU A 791 -6.52 -2.09 -2.52
CA GLU A 791 -6.13 -2.17 -3.95
C GLU A 791 -7.18 -2.82 -4.88
N ASN A 792 -7.67 -4.01 -4.50
CA ASN A 792 -8.56 -4.84 -5.32
C ASN A 792 -10.06 -4.64 -5.01
N HIS A 793 -10.41 -3.70 -4.14
CA HIS A 793 -11.75 -3.51 -3.58
C HIS A 793 -12.40 -2.15 -3.89
N VAL A 794 -11.60 -1.15 -4.29
CA VAL A 794 -12.05 0.22 -4.57
C VAL A 794 -13.30 0.27 -5.46
N PHE A 795 -13.35 -0.44 -6.59
CA PHE A 795 -14.53 -0.36 -7.48
C PHE A 795 -15.76 -1.07 -6.93
N PHE A 796 -15.61 -2.14 -6.13
CA PHE A 796 -16.76 -2.73 -5.41
C PHE A 796 -17.34 -1.74 -4.40
N THR A 797 -16.49 -1.01 -3.68
CA THR A 797 -16.90 0.05 -2.76
C THR A 797 -17.61 1.19 -3.50
N LEU A 798 -17.03 1.69 -4.59
CA LEU A 798 -17.64 2.74 -5.41
C LEU A 798 -19.02 2.31 -5.92
N LEU A 799 -19.16 1.12 -6.52
CA LEU A 799 -20.47 0.66 -6.99
C LEU A 799 -21.45 0.36 -5.84
N ALA A 800 -20.99 -0.21 -4.73
CA ALA A 800 -21.87 -0.51 -3.59
C ALA A 800 -22.43 0.76 -2.95
N VAL A 801 -21.63 1.83 -2.84
CA VAL A 801 -22.02 3.11 -2.24
C VAL A 801 -22.80 3.98 -3.24
N LEU A 802 -22.26 4.22 -4.44
CA LEU A 802 -22.95 5.03 -5.48
C LEU A 802 -24.22 4.34 -5.99
N GLY A 803 -24.27 3.00 -5.89
CA GLY A 803 -25.46 2.20 -6.19
C GLY A 803 -26.54 2.22 -5.11
N LEU A 804 -26.32 2.82 -3.93
CA LEU A 804 -27.33 2.83 -2.86
C LEU A 804 -28.69 3.41 -3.29
N PRO A 805 -28.79 4.61 -3.91
CA PRO A 805 -30.08 5.18 -4.33
C PRO A 805 -30.83 4.32 -5.36
N VAL A 806 -30.09 3.47 -6.07
CA VAL A 806 -30.57 2.54 -7.10
C VAL A 806 -31.09 1.26 -6.47
N CYS A 807 -30.28 0.68 -5.59
CA CYS A 807 -30.41 -0.71 -5.17
C CYS A 807 -31.25 -0.86 -3.90
N TRP A 808 -31.41 0.20 -3.11
CA TRP A 808 -32.17 0.18 -1.86
C TRP A 808 -33.64 -0.28 -2.02
N GLY A 809 -34.24 -0.05 -3.19
CA GLY A 809 -35.57 -0.59 -3.49
C GLY A 809 -35.65 -2.11 -3.39
N ASN A 810 -34.57 -2.83 -3.73
CA ASN A 810 -34.49 -4.28 -3.67
C ASN A 810 -34.32 -4.77 -2.21
N ARG A 811 -35.23 -5.66 -1.77
CA ARG A 811 -35.22 -6.24 -0.41
C ARG A 811 -33.93 -7.01 -0.11
N SER A 812 -33.37 -7.71 -1.09
CA SER A 812 -32.14 -8.50 -0.95
C SER A 812 -30.90 -7.62 -0.78
N TYR A 813 -30.86 -6.46 -1.44
CA TYR A 813 -29.80 -5.47 -1.22
C TYR A 813 -29.90 -4.85 0.19
N ARG A 814 -31.13 -4.61 0.66
CA ARG A 814 -31.45 -4.21 2.05
C ARG A 814 -31.13 -5.26 3.11
N TYR A 815 -30.99 -6.54 2.74
CA TYR A 815 -30.44 -7.57 3.62
C TYR A 815 -28.90 -7.55 3.61
N LEU A 816 -28.30 -7.46 2.43
CA LEU A 816 -26.85 -7.58 2.22
C LEU A 816 -26.04 -6.38 2.73
N PHE A 817 -26.37 -5.16 2.29
CA PHE A 817 -25.53 -3.99 2.53
C PHE A 817 -25.51 -3.54 4.01
N PRO A 818 -26.64 -3.51 4.75
CA PRO A 818 -26.60 -3.15 6.17
C PRO A 818 -25.85 -4.17 7.03
N MET A 819 -25.83 -5.45 6.64
CA MET A 819 -25.03 -6.47 7.31
C MET A 819 -23.52 -6.19 7.14
N LEU A 820 -23.07 -5.86 5.94
CA LEU A 820 -21.70 -5.42 5.67
C LEU A 820 -21.30 -4.17 6.47
N VAL A 821 -22.16 -3.14 6.49
CA VAL A 821 -21.91 -1.91 7.26
C VAL A 821 -21.90 -2.17 8.77
N SER A 822 -22.82 -3.01 9.27
CA SER A 822 -22.85 -3.40 10.68
C SER A 822 -21.61 -4.18 11.10
N LEU A 823 -21.13 -5.12 10.27
CA LEU A 823 -19.90 -5.86 10.53
C LEU A 823 -18.68 -4.93 10.55
N TRP A 824 -18.56 -4.02 9.58
CA TRP A 824 -17.51 -2.99 9.58
C TRP A 824 -17.57 -2.10 10.83
N PHE A 825 -18.76 -1.62 11.21
CA PHE A 825 -18.96 -0.80 12.41
C PHE A 825 -18.53 -1.55 13.68
N CYS A 826 -18.98 -2.80 13.84
CA CYS A 826 -18.65 -3.62 15.01
C CYS A 826 -17.15 -3.93 15.09
N HIS A 827 -16.50 -4.29 13.98
CA HIS A 827 -15.05 -4.51 13.98
C HIS A 827 -14.28 -3.22 14.23
N THR A 828 -14.73 -2.07 13.73
CA THR A 828 -14.02 -0.81 13.96
C THR A 828 -14.13 -0.35 15.41
N ASN A 829 -15.31 -0.43 16.02
CA ASN A 829 -15.57 0.14 17.34
C ASN A 829 -15.37 -0.82 18.52
N PHE A 830 -15.44 -2.15 18.30
CA PHE A 830 -15.49 -3.12 19.40
C PHE A 830 -14.42 -4.23 19.39
N ILE A 831 -13.57 -4.33 18.36
CA ILE A 831 -12.46 -5.30 18.38
C ILE A 831 -11.21 -4.66 19.00
N ALA A 832 -10.73 -5.23 20.12
CA ALA A 832 -9.62 -4.66 20.88
C ALA A 832 -8.22 -4.84 20.22
N ALA A 833 -8.16 -5.52 19.07
CA ALA A 833 -6.94 -5.72 18.29
C ALA A 833 -7.25 -5.62 16.80
N LEU A 834 -6.54 -4.74 16.10
CA LEU A 834 -6.71 -4.54 14.66
C LEU A 834 -5.77 -5.47 13.88
N ALA A 835 -6.31 -6.23 12.93
CA ALA A 835 -5.53 -7.01 11.98
C ALA A 835 -6.30 -7.14 10.65
N PRO A 836 -5.63 -7.10 9.48
CA PRO A 836 -6.33 -7.16 8.20
C PRO A 836 -7.19 -8.43 8.06
N ARG A 837 -6.68 -9.59 8.51
CA ARG A 837 -7.39 -10.89 8.46
C ARG A 837 -8.78 -10.90 9.12
N TYR A 838 -9.05 -10.00 10.08
CA TYR A 838 -10.33 -9.98 10.80
C TYR A 838 -11.52 -9.53 9.93
N CYS A 839 -11.27 -8.84 8.80
CA CYS A 839 -12.32 -8.49 7.85
C CYS A 839 -12.56 -9.54 6.75
N TYR A 840 -11.70 -10.58 6.65
CA TYR A 840 -11.72 -11.55 5.57
C TYR A 840 -13.04 -12.33 5.47
N TYR A 841 -13.65 -12.69 6.61
CA TYR A 841 -14.84 -13.54 6.62
C TYR A 841 -16.09 -12.84 6.04
N TYR A 842 -16.11 -11.51 6.00
CA TYR A 842 -17.23 -10.71 5.49
C TYR A 842 -16.89 -9.84 4.27
N GLN A 843 -15.62 -9.84 3.83
CA GLN A 843 -15.20 -9.31 2.54
C GLN A 843 -16.07 -9.80 1.35
N PRO A 844 -16.59 -11.05 1.31
CA PRO A 844 -17.42 -11.48 0.19
C PRO A 844 -18.73 -10.69 0.06
N LEU A 845 -19.21 -10.08 1.15
CA LEU A 845 -20.39 -9.21 1.13
C LEU A 845 -20.12 -7.89 0.39
N LEU A 846 -18.89 -7.37 0.43
CA LEU A 846 -18.48 -6.19 -0.33
C LEU A 846 -18.44 -6.50 -1.83
N VAL A 847 -17.80 -7.62 -2.21
CA VAL A 847 -17.76 -8.10 -3.61
C VAL A 847 -19.19 -8.32 -4.13
N LEU A 848 -20.03 -9.04 -3.38
CA LEU A 848 -21.41 -9.30 -3.80
C LEU A 848 -22.25 -8.01 -3.86
N SER A 849 -22.03 -7.03 -2.97
CA SER A 849 -22.72 -5.73 -3.01
C SER A 849 -22.32 -4.93 -4.25
N GLY A 850 -21.02 -4.82 -4.54
CA GLY A 850 -20.53 -4.11 -5.72
C GLY A 850 -20.97 -4.76 -7.03
N VAL A 851 -20.91 -6.09 -7.13
CA VAL A 851 -21.40 -6.85 -8.29
C VAL A 851 -22.92 -6.71 -8.44
N ALA A 852 -23.69 -6.88 -7.37
CA ALA A 852 -25.14 -6.70 -7.41
C ALA A 852 -25.54 -5.28 -7.83
N ALA A 853 -24.85 -4.25 -7.32
CA ALA A 853 -25.08 -2.87 -7.71
C ALA A 853 -24.78 -2.64 -9.19
N GLY A 854 -23.61 -3.07 -9.69
CA GLY A 854 -23.26 -2.97 -11.11
C GLY A 854 -24.25 -3.70 -12.03
N VAL A 855 -24.64 -4.92 -11.65
CA VAL A 855 -25.62 -5.74 -12.38
C VAL A 855 -27.02 -5.12 -12.38
N MET A 856 -27.45 -4.50 -11.28
CA MET A 856 -28.75 -3.81 -11.19
C MET A 856 -28.76 -2.45 -11.91
N ILE A 857 -27.67 -1.69 -11.88
CA ILE A 857 -27.49 -0.47 -12.68
C ILE A 857 -27.55 -0.82 -14.17
N TYR A 858 -26.88 -1.91 -14.59
CA TYR A 858 -26.95 -2.43 -15.94
C TYR A 858 -28.38 -2.81 -16.36
N ASP A 859 -29.11 -3.60 -15.56
CA ASP A 859 -30.53 -3.89 -15.85
C ASP A 859 -31.39 -2.62 -15.92
N ARG A 860 -31.07 -1.59 -15.12
CA ARG A 860 -31.75 -0.29 -15.17
C ARG A 860 -31.52 0.43 -16.49
N MET A 861 -30.28 0.48 -16.99
CA MET A 861 -29.96 1.08 -18.30
C MET A 861 -30.68 0.36 -19.44
N ILE A 862 -30.69 -0.98 -19.42
CA ILE A 862 -31.41 -1.79 -20.43
C ILE A 862 -32.93 -1.56 -20.36
N ALA A 863 -33.51 -1.49 -19.16
CA ALA A 863 -34.93 -1.21 -18.98
C ALA A 863 -35.32 0.20 -19.45
N LEU A 864 -34.44 1.20 -19.27
CA LEU A 864 -34.64 2.56 -19.81
C LEU A 864 -34.62 2.55 -21.34
N ALA A 865 -33.65 1.87 -21.96
CA ALA A 865 -33.57 1.74 -23.42
C ALA A 865 -34.84 1.10 -24.01
N GLN A 866 -35.33 0.02 -23.40
CA GLN A 866 -36.48 -0.75 -23.88
C GLN A 866 -37.83 -0.08 -23.66
N ARG A 867 -38.04 0.60 -22.53
CA ARG A 867 -39.37 1.14 -22.15
C ARG A 867 -39.57 2.59 -22.55
N GLU A 868 -38.49 3.37 -22.57
CA GLU A 868 -38.55 4.83 -22.62
C GLU A 868 -37.76 5.42 -23.81
N SER A 869 -37.16 4.61 -24.67
CA SER A 869 -36.52 5.09 -25.91
C SER A 869 -36.90 4.31 -27.16
N ASP A 870 -37.34 3.06 -27.02
CA ASP A 870 -37.56 2.06 -28.10
C ASP A 870 -36.45 2.01 -29.17
N SER A 871 -35.22 2.39 -28.79
CA SER A 871 -34.10 2.54 -29.71
C SER A 871 -33.14 1.37 -29.57
N ALA A 872 -33.02 0.63 -30.65
CA ALA A 872 -31.99 -0.38 -30.89
C ALA A 872 -30.58 0.08 -30.48
N ILE A 873 -30.17 1.28 -30.90
CA ILE A 873 -28.81 1.78 -30.68
C ILE A 873 -28.61 2.14 -29.21
N ALA A 874 -29.59 2.79 -28.57
CA ALA A 874 -29.51 3.07 -27.13
C ALA A 874 -29.47 1.79 -26.29
N TRP A 875 -30.14 0.73 -26.73
CA TRP A 875 -30.03 -0.60 -26.12
C TRP A 875 -28.62 -1.19 -26.29
N VAL A 876 -28.00 -1.09 -27.48
CA VAL A 876 -26.61 -1.51 -27.70
C VAL A 876 -25.63 -0.71 -26.84
N CYS A 877 -25.77 0.62 -26.76
CA CYS A 877 -24.93 1.46 -25.89
C CYS A 877 -25.09 1.08 -24.41
N ALA A 878 -26.31 0.88 -23.93
CA ALA A 878 -26.58 0.41 -22.56
C ALA A 878 -25.97 -0.98 -22.29
N HIS A 879 -26.02 -1.88 -23.29
CA HIS A 879 -25.46 -3.23 -23.20
C HIS A 879 -23.93 -3.22 -23.15
N ALA A 880 -23.29 -2.45 -24.04
CA ALA A 880 -21.85 -2.27 -24.09
C ALA A 880 -21.32 -1.63 -22.80
N ALA A 881 -21.97 -0.55 -22.30
CA ALA A 881 -21.60 0.09 -21.05
C ALA A 881 -21.75 -0.85 -19.84
N GLY A 882 -22.82 -1.65 -19.79
CA GLY A 882 -23.04 -2.63 -18.72
C GLY A 882 -21.99 -3.75 -18.71
N ILE A 883 -21.65 -4.30 -19.87
CA ILE A 883 -20.56 -5.30 -20.00
C ILE A 883 -19.21 -4.67 -19.62
N ALA A 884 -18.90 -3.48 -20.13
CA ALA A 884 -17.65 -2.79 -19.82
C ALA A 884 -17.51 -2.46 -18.32
N ALA A 885 -18.60 -2.10 -17.63
CA ALA A 885 -18.58 -1.88 -16.19
C ALA A 885 -18.35 -3.18 -15.39
N ILE A 886 -18.88 -4.32 -15.85
CA ILE A 886 -18.60 -5.65 -15.24
C ILE A 886 -17.16 -6.08 -15.50
N LEU A 887 -16.64 -5.86 -16.72
CA LEU A 887 -15.24 -6.11 -17.06
C LEU A 887 -14.31 -5.24 -16.19
N LEU A 888 -14.65 -3.97 -15.97
CA LEU A 888 -13.89 -3.04 -15.14
C LEU A 888 -13.78 -3.51 -13.68
N LEU A 889 -14.85 -4.08 -13.10
CA LEU A 889 -14.80 -4.73 -11.79
C LEU A 889 -13.83 -5.92 -11.76
N PHE A 890 -13.84 -6.77 -12.80
CA PHE A 890 -12.92 -7.90 -12.88
C PHE A 890 -11.46 -7.46 -13.08
N LEU A 891 -11.22 -6.44 -13.90
CA LEU A 891 -9.88 -5.92 -14.18
C LEU A 891 -9.26 -5.18 -13.00
N GLN A 892 -10.03 -4.44 -12.20
CA GLN A 892 -9.51 -3.77 -11.00
C GLN A 892 -9.39 -4.72 -9.79
N SER A 893 -10.17 -5.80 -9.74
CA SER A 893 -10.07 -6.76 -8.63
C SER A 893 -8.89 -7.72 -8.72
N ASN A 894 -8.16 -7.73 -9.85
CA ASN A 894 -7.08 -8.69 -10.11
C ASN A 894 -5.85 -8.02 -10.73
N GLU A 895 -4.67 -8.48 -10.32
CA GLU A 895 -3.37 -8.02 -10.84
C GLU A 895 -2.94 -8.67 -12.18
N TRP A 896 -3.80 -9.48 -12.82
CA TRP A 896 -3.44 -10.23 -14.06
C TRP A 896 -3.25 -9.35 -15.31
N MET A 897 -3.84 -8.15 -15.34
CA MET A 897 -3.76 -7.22 -16.47
C MET A 897 -3.26 -5.84 -16.07
N PHE A 898 -3.77 -5.28 -14.96
CA PHE A 898 -3.34 -4.00 -14.41
C PHE A 898 -2.70 -4.18 -13.03
N HIS A 899 -1.54 -3.58 -12.83
CA HIS A 899 -0.79 -3.58 -11.58
C HIS A 899 -1.13 -2.33 -10.77
N VAL A 900 -2.40 -2.16 -10.37
CA VAL A 900 -2.96 -0.96 -9.70
C VAL A 900 -2.45 -0.73 -8.26
N TYR A 901 -1.20 -1.07 -7.99
CA TYR A 901 -0.57 -1.05 -6.67
C TYR A 901 -0.53 0.35 -6.04
N LYS A 902 -0.61 1.43 -6.83
CA LYS A 902 -0.73 2.81 -6.33
C LYS A 902 -2.10 3.12 -5.71
N LEU A 903 -3.10 2.24 -5.83
CA LEU A 903 -4.36 2.32 -5.05
C LEU A 903 -4.21 1.85 -3.60
N SER A 904 -3.06 1.29 -3.20
CA SER A 904 -2.80 0.92 -1.81
C SER A 904 -2.66 2.15 -0.92
N SER A 905 -2.97 2.01 0.37
CA SER A 905 -2.73 3.11 1.31
C SER A 905 -1.24 3.24 1.61
N THR A 906 -0.73 4.47 1.75
CA THR A 906 0.71 4.74 1.80
C THR A 906 1.41 4.00 2.95
N GLY A 907 2.48 3.27 2.63
CA GLY A 907 3.20 2.42 3.58
C GLY A 907 2.66 0.98 3.70
N ASP A 908 1.59 0.65 2.97
CA ASP A 908 1.05 -0.71 2.96
C ASP A 908 1.83 -1.64 2.03
N THR A 909 2.78 -2.37 2.61
CA THR A 909 3.04 -3.73 2.12
C THR A 909 1.72 -4.54 2.17
N PRO A 910 1.43 -5.43 1.21
CA PRO A 910 0.12 -6.08 1.06
C PRO A 910 -0.16 -7.13 2.16
N GLY A 911 -0.36 -6.66 3.40
CA GLY A 911 -0.56 -7.47 4.61
C GLY A 911 -1.91 -8.18 4.71
N LEU A 912 -2.85 -7.88 3.80
CA LEU A 912 -4.06 -8.68 3.57
C LEU A 912 -3.81 -9.78 2.51
N MET A 913 -2.60 -9.94 1.96
CA MET A 913 -2.29 -10.91 0.90
C MET A 913 -2.93 -10.61 -0.47
N THR A 914 -3.24 -9.34 -0.76
CA THR A 914 -3.92 -8.83 -1.98
C THR A 914 -3.14 -8.98 -3.29
N ARG A 915 -1.86 -9.32 -3.23
CA ARG A 915 -1.00 -9.60 -4.40
C ARG A 915 -0.53 -11.07 -4.36
N MET A 916 -0.50 -11.75 -5.51
CA MET A 916 0.08 -13.10 -5.63
C MET A 916 1.60 -13.03 -5.50
N GLY A 917 2.22 -14.12 -5.04
CA GLY A 917 3.68 -14.17 -4.86
C GLY A 917 4.21 -13.41 -3.63
N MET A 918 3.37 -13.02 -2.67
CA MET A 918 3.77 -12.17 -1.54
C MET A 918 3.78 -12.90 -0.19
N TYR A 919 4.81 -13.66 0.13
CA TYR A 919 4.79 -14.47 1.36
C TYR A 919 5.34 -13.73 2.58
N ARG A 920 4.70 -13.97 3.72
CA ARG A 920 4.90 -13.22 4.97
C ARG A 920 6.04 -13.77 5.82
N TYR A 921 6.36 -15.04 5.62
CA TYR A 921 7.30 -15.82 6.43
C TYR A 921 8.07 -16.79 5.55
N ASP A 922 9.25 -17.17 6.01
CA ASP A 922 10.11 -18.16 5.36
C ASP A 922 10.92 -18.93 6.42
N TYR A 923 10.25 -19.82 7.15
CA TYR A 923 10.89 -20.56 8.24
C TYR A 923 11.69 -21.76 7.72
N ARG A 924 11.14 -22.47 6.72
CA ARG A 924 11.64 -23.77 6.23
C ARG A 924 13.12 -23.73 5.86
N ASP A 925 13.53 -22.73 5.08
CA ASP A 925 14.88 -22.72 4.51
C ASP A 925 15.91 -22.20 5.54
N ALA A 926 15.53 -21.26 6.42
CA ALA A 926 16.36 -20.83 7.54
C ALA A 926 16.55 -21.92 8.62
N ASP A 927 15.48 -22.61 8.99
CA ASP A 927 15.52 -23.71 9.96
C ASP A 927 16.34 -24.90 9.40
N ARG A 928 16.24 -25.17 8.09
CA ARG A 928 17.05 -26.19 7.41
C ARG A 928 18.53 -25.79 7.34
N TYR A 929 18.83 -24.54 6.97
CA TYR A 929 20.21 -24.06 6.92
C TYR A 929 20.91 -24.25 8.27
N VAL A 930 20.28 -23.84 9.38
CA VAL A 930 20.86 -24.05 10.72
C VAL A 930 21.05 -25.53 11.00
N LYS A 931 20.03 -26.37 10.75
CA LYS A 931 20.13 -27.83 10.94
C LYS A 931 21.35 -28.44 10.24
N GLU A 932 21.62 -28.03 9.01
CA GLU A 932 22.71 -28.58 8.18
C GLU A 932 24.11 -28.11 8.63
N HIS A 933 24.20 -27.02 9.42
CA HIS A 933 25.47 -26.43 9.87
C HIS A 933 25.78 -26.60 11.37
N LEU A 934 24.86 -27.19 12.15
CA LEU A 934 25.04 -27.42 13.58
C LEU A 934 26.17 -28.41 13.91
N GLN A 935 26.86 -28.13 15.02
CA GLN A 935 27.88 -29.00 15.61
C GLN A 935 27.54 -29.29 17.08
N PRO A 936 28.08 -30.39 17.66
CA PRO A 936 27.95 -30.64 19.10
C PRO A 936 28.48 -29.47 19.94
N GLY A 937 27.66 -28.97 20.87
CA GLY A 937 27.99 -27.82 21.73
C GLY A 937 27.61 -26.45 21.16
N ASP A 938 26.94 -26.40 20.01
CA ASP A 938 26.23 -25.21 19.55
C ASP A 938 24.94 -24.98 20.35
N VAL A 939 24.47 -23.73 20.38
CA VAL A 939 23.20 -23.32 21.02
C VAL A 939 22.31 -22.59 20.00
N VAL A 940 21.01 -22.88 19.99
CA VAL A 940 20.03 -22.32 19.03
C VAL A 940 18.92 -21.53 19.71
N PHE A 941 18.71 -20.32 19.22
CA PHE A 941 17.60 -19.43 19.53
C PHE A 941 16.63 -19.36 18.34
N PRO A 942 15.65 -20.29 18.24
CA PRO A 942 14.63 -20.21 17.21
C PRO A 942 13.65 -19.06 17.49
N GLY A 943 13.47 -18.17 16.51
CA GLY A 943 12.50 -17.08 16.61
C GLY A 943 11.03 -17.54 16.69
N ILE A 944 10.74 -18.78 16.27
CA ILE A 944 9.47 -19.47 16.52
C ILE A 944 9.76 -20.94 16.88
N PRO A 945 9.78 -21.31 18.18
CA PRO A 945 10.24 -22.64 18.64
C PRO A 945 9.52 -23.85 18.03
N HIS A 946 8.19 -23.80 17.91
CA HIS A 946 7.39 -24.94 17.40
C HIS A 946 7.49 -25.14 15.89
N VAL A 947 7.86 -24.10 15.13
CA VAL A 947 8.09 -24.21 13.68
C VAL A 947 9.49 -24.75 13.42
N TYR A 948 10.51 -24.24 14.13
CA TYR A 948 11.86 -24.79 14.10
C TYR A 948 11.87 -26.28 14.47
N ALA A 949 11.19 -26.67 15.55
CA ALA A 949 11.05 -28.08 15.94
C ALA A 949 10.47 -28.97 14.84
N TYR A 950 9.56 -28.43 14.01
CA TYR A 950 8.99 -29.14 12.87
C TYR A 950 9.95 -29.27 11.68
N TYR A 951 10.71 -28.23 11.32
CA TYR A 951 11.64 -28.28 10.17
C TYR A 951 13.00 -28.88 10.51
N ALA A 952 13.63 -28.43 11.61
CA ALA A 952 14.90 -28.96 12.09
C ALA A 952 14.79 -30.42 12.59
N LYS A 953 13.60 -30.84 13.03
CA LYS A 953 13.31 -32.15 13.68
C LYS A 953 13.95 -32.30 15.07
N GLN A 954 14.29 -31.19 15.72
CA GLN A 954 14.81 -31.11 17.08
C GLN A 954 14.36 -29.78 17.71
N PRO A 955 14.17 -29.67 19.04
CA PRO A 955 13.89 -28.40 19.68
C PRO A 955 15.08 -27.44 19.56
N GLY A 956 14.83 -26.14 19.77
CA GLY A 956 15.91 -25.19 20.08
C GLY A 956 16.18 -25.18 21.58
N ASP A 957 17.14 -24.35 22.01
CA ASP A 957 17.64 -24.34 23.39
C ASP A 957 17.08 -23.17 24.21
N TYR A 958 16.90 -22.00 23.59
CA TYR A 958 16.46 -20.77 24.26
C TYR A 958 15.51 -19.96 23.38
N PHE A 959 14.72 -19.06 24.00
CA PHE A 959 13.92 -18.06 23.28
C PHE A 959 14.33 -16.65 23.70
N LEU A 960 14.41 -15.71 22.75
CA LEU A 960 14.83 -14.33 23.01
C LEU A 960 13.62 -13.39 23.00
N ASP A 961 13.27 -12.81 24.15
CA ASP A 961 12.21 -11.80 24.26
C ASP A 961 12.60 -10.73 25.30
N THR A 962 13.18 -9.64 24.80
CA THR A 962 13.87 -8.64 25.63
C THR A 962 13.03 -7.40 25.94
N LEU A 963 11.89 -7.24 25.26
CA LEU A 963 10.88 -6.21 25.56
C LEU A 963 9.58 -6.80 26.12
N LEU A 964 9.52 -8.11 26.36
CA LEU A 964 8.29 -8.83 26.74
C LEU A 964 7.16 -8.60 25.73
N GLY A 965 7.55 -8.62 24.44
CA GLY A 965 6.66 -8.46 23.29
C GLY A 965 5.73 -9.66 23.11
N SER A 966 6.03 -10.78 23.76
CA SER A 966 5.13 -11.91 23.94
C SER A 966 4.77 -12.11 25.42
N LYS A 967 3.74 -12.91 25.67
CA LYS A 967 3.47 -13.43 27.01
C LYS A 967 4.53 -14.46 27.38
N VAL A 968 5.25 -14.19 28.46
CA VAL A 968 6.28 -15.08 29.01
C VAL A 968 5.84 -15.56 30.40
N PRO A 969 5.29 -16.78 30.52
CA PRO A 969 4.97 -17.39 31.81
C PRO A 969 6.23 -17.84 32.57
N TYR A 970 6.12 -17.84 33.90
CA TYR A 970 7.07 -18.42 34.84
C TYR A 970 6.59 -19.80 35.28
N ASN A 971 7.34 -20.86 34.99
CA ASN A 971 7.00 -22.20 35.43
C ASN A 971 7.81 -22.59 36.67
N GLN A 972 7.11 -22.72 37.79
CA GLN A 972 7.64 -23.14 39.10
C GLN A 972 7.69 -24.66 39.32
N LEU A 973 7.10 -25.45 38.43
CA LEU A 973 7.05 -26.92 38.51
C LEU A 973 8.22 -27.60 37.79
N LEU A 974 9.03 -26.85 37.04
CA LEU A 974 10.28 -27.34 36.47
C LEU A 974 11.32 -27.58 37.58
N GLY A 975 12.17 -28.59 37.39
CA GLY A 975 13.25 -28.91 38.34
C GLY A 975 14.21 -27.75 38.63
N GLU A 976 14.32 -26.79 37.71
CA GLU A 976 14.79 -25.43 38.03
C GLU A 976 13.71 -24.43 37.54
N PRO A 977 13.00 -23.76 38.46
CA PRO A 977 12.00 -22.74 38.14
C PRO A 977 12.54 -21.61 37.26
N ARG A 978 11.86 -21.32 36.15
CA ARG A 978 12.33 -20.32 35.18
C ARG A 978 11.20 -19.76 34.31
N PHE A 979 11.48 -18.64 33.65
CA PHE A 979 10.65 -18.11 32.57
C PHE A 979 10.80 -18.96 31.31
N VAL A 980 9.68 -19.28 30.67
CA VAL A 980 9.61 -20.16 29.49
C VAL A 980 8.74 -19.58 28.39
N ASP A 981 9.06 -19.88 27.13
CA ASP A 981 8.31 -19.41 25.98
C ASP A 981 6.94 -20.11 25.90
N LYS A 982 5.93 -19.43 25.34
CA LYS A 982 4.54 -19.91 25.27
C LYS A 982 4.27 -20.99 24.22
N PHE A 983 5.21 -21.27 23.32
CA PHE A 983 5.08 -22.20 22.19
C PHE A 983 5.77 -23.53 22.46
N GLY A 984 7.06 -23.51 22.79
CA GLY A 984 7.90 -24.70 23.00
C GLY A 984 8.15 -25.04 24.48
N GLY A 985 8.03 -24.06 25.38
CA GLY A 985 8.47 -24.19 26.76
C GLY A 985 9.99 -23.99 26.94
N LEU A 986 10.67 -23.38 25.97
CA LEU A 986 12.11 -23.10 26.02
C LEU A 986 12.42 -22.01 27.06
N PRO A 987 13.54 -22.10 27.79
CA PRO A 987 14.02 -21.02 28.67
C PRO A 987 14.11 -19.67 27.94
N VAL A 988 13.57 -18.61 28.55
CA VAL A 988 13.58 -17.27 27.94
C VAL A 988 14.75 -16.43 28.44
N VAL A 989 15.50 -15.88 27.48
CA VAL A 989 16.51 -14.83 27.67
C VAL A 989 15.84 -13.47 27.50
N ARG A 990 15.91 -12.65 28.55
CA ARG A 990 15.08 -11.45 28.74
C ARG A 990 15.87 -10.14 28.66
N ASN A 991 17.19 -10.19 28.67
CA ASN A 991 18.06 -9.02 28.66
C ASN A 991 19.46 -9.34 28.12
N LEU A 992 20.26 -8.29 27.92
CA LEU A 992 21.62 -8.39 27.40
C LEU A 992 22.56 -9.21 28.31
N THR A 993 22.39 -9.18 29.63
CA THR A 993 23.24 -9.93 30.57
C THR A 993 23.03 -11.43 30.41
N GLU A 994 21.76 -11.86 30.38
CA GLU A 994 21.38 -13.26 30.13
C GLU A 994 21.81 -13.73 28.74
N LEU A 995 21.70 -12.87 27.72
CA LEU A 995 22.18 -13.19 26.36
C LEU A 995 23.68 -13.42 26.35
N LYS A 996 24.47 -12.51 26.94
CA LYS A 996 25.93 -12.64 27.07
C LYS A 996 26.33 -13.89 27.85
N GLU A 997 25.61 -14.22 28.91
CA GLU A 997 25.88 -15.43 29.69
C GLU A 997 25.71 -16.71 28.86
N VAL A 998 24.67 -16.80 28.04
CA VAL A 998 24.47 -17.94 27.14
C VAL A 998 25.51 -17.95 26.02
N THR A 999 25.81 -16.82 25.39
CA THR A 999 26.76 -16.74 24.26
C THR A 999 28.21 -16.96 24.68
N HIS A 1000 28.63 -16.55 25.89
CA HIS A 1000 29.97 -16.85 26.40
C HIS A 1000 30.15 -18.33 26.81
N ARG A 1001 29.08 -19.03 27.19
CA ARG A 1001 29.11 -20.47 27.52
C ARG A 1001 29.09 -21.35 26.28
N ALA A 1002 28.41 -20.90 25.21
CA ALA A 1002 28.30 -21.61 23.95
C ALA A 1002 29.58 -21.47 23.10
N ARG A 1003 29.92 -22.51 22.32
CA ARG A 1003 30.99 -22.38 21.31
C ARG A 1003 30.53 -21.55 20.11
N ARG A 1004 29.27 -21.76 19.70
CA ARG A 1004 28.57 -21.04 18.65
C ARG A 1004 27.11 -20.86 19.05
N THR A 1005 26.56 -19.67 18.82
CA THR A 1005 25.14 -19.37 19.06
C THR A 1005 24.46 -18.94 17.78
N TRP A 1006 23.41 -19.67 17.40
CA TRP A 1006 22.60 -19.41 16.21
C TRP A 1006 21.29 -18.71 16.61
N LEU A 1007 20.98 -17.57 16.01
CA LEU A 1007 19.72 -16.85 16.25
C LEU A 1007 18.93 -16.76 14.93
N ILE A 1008 17.70 -17.27 14.92
CA ILE A 1008 16.87 -17.39 13.71
C ILE A 1008 15.70 -16.41 13.81
N PHE A 1009 15.53 -15.52 12.83
CA PHE A 1009 14.48 -14.50 12.83
C PHE A 1009 13.68 -14.50 11.53
N ALA A 1010 12.38 -14.78 11.62
CA ALA A 1010 11.47 -14.72 10.48
C ALA A 1010 10.07 -14.18 10.91
N PRO A 1011 9.68 -12.96 10.49
CA PRO A 1011 10.46 -11.99 9.72
C PRO A 1011 11.43 -11.19 10.61
N TYR A 1012 12.64 -10.88 10.11
CA TYR A 1012 13.63 -10.09 10.86
C TYR A 1012 13.11 -8.70 11.30
N ALA A 1013 12.31 -8.04 10.46
CA ALA A 1013 11.70 -6.73 10.79
C ALA A 1013 10.70 -6.77 11.97
N SER A 1014 10.26 -7.95 12.42
CA SER A 1014 9.53 -8.10 13.69
C SER A 1014 10.46 -8.24 14.89
N PHE A 1015 11.64 -8.84 14.71
CA PHE A 1015 12.65 -8.96 15.76
C PHE A 1015 13.22 -7.58 16.14
N GLU A 1016 13.59 -6.74 15.16
CA GLU A 1016 14.10 -5.38 15.39
C GLU A 1016 13.13 -4.53 16.23
N LYS A 1017 11.81 -4.66 15.97
CA LYS A 1017 10.76 -3.89 16.66
C LYS A 1017 10.42 -4.41 18.06
N LEU A 1018 10.83 -5.63 18.40
CA LEU A 1018 10.48 -6.32 19.65
C LEU A 1018 11.72 -6.57 20.53
N SER A 1019 12.86 -5.97 20.19
CA SER A 1019 14.13 -6.16 20.89
C SER A 1019 14.65 -4.87 21.51
N ALA A 1020 15.31 -5.00 22.66
CA ALA A 1020 15.90 -3.86 23.36
C ALA A 1020 17.08 -3.27 22.56
N PRO A 1021 17.24 -1.93 22.49
CA PRO A 1021 18.29 -1.30 21.68
C PRO A 1021 19.71 -1.77 21.99
N ASN A 1022 20.02 -2.03 23.27
CA ASN A 1022 21.32 -2.55 23.70
C ASN A 1022 21.57 -4.01 23.31
N VAL A 1023 20.51 -4.78 23.02
CA VAL A 1023 20.62 -6.15 22.50
C VAL A 1023 20.85 -6.11 21.00
N LEU A 1024 20.20 -5.20 20.28
CA LEU A 1024 20.49 -4.95 18.85
C LEU A 1024 21.94 -4.48 18.67
N GLU A 1025 22.38 -3.45 19.40
CA GLU A 1025 23.76 -2.95 19.38
C GLU A 1025 24.80 -4.05 19.68
N TYR A 1026 24.51 -4.94 20.62
CA TYR A 1026 25.37 -6.10 20.90
C TYR A 1026 25.40 -7.09 19.74
N LEU A 1027 24.26 -7.45 19.16
CA LEU A 1027 24.20 -8.37 18.02
C LEU A 1027 24.87 -7.78 16.77
N ASP A 1028 24.65 -6.50 16.48
CA ASP A 1028 25.30 -5.79 15.37
C ASP A 1028 26.83 -5.75 15.54
N SER A 1029 27.33 -5.77 16.78
CA SER A 1029 28.76 -5.73 17.09
C SER A 1029 29.42 -7.10 17.25
N ASN A 1030 28.66 -8.18 17.51
CA ASN A 1030 29.20 -9.49 17.91
C ASN A 1030 28.65 -10.69 17.10
N ALA A 1031 27.62 -10.49 16.28
CA ALA A 1031 27.01 -11.52 15.46
C ALA A 1031 27.22 -11.23 13.97
N ARG A 1032 27.39 -12.29 13.17
CA ARG A 1032 27.45 -12.21 11.71
C ARG A 1032 26.19 -12.80 11.07
N ILE A 1033 25.65 -12.15 10.03
CA ILE A 1033 24.61 -12.75 9.19
C ILE A 1033 25.26 -13.86 8.35
N VAL A 1034 24.76 -15.08 8.52
CA VAL A 1034 25.23 -16.30 7.83
C VAL A 1034 24.20 -16.85 6.85
N PHE A 1035 22.93 -16.47 6.97
CA PHE A 1035 21.89 -16.81 6.01
C PHE A 1035 20.80 -15.74 6.00
N GLU A 1036 20.32 -15.35 4.82
CA GLU A 1036 19.28 -14.35 4.66
C GLU A 1036 18.36 -14.66 3.46
N THR A 1037 17.05 -14.46 3.65
CA THR A 1037 16.02 -14.65 2.62
C THR A 1037 15.09 -13.42 2.56
N TYR A 1038 14.08 -13.47 1.69
CA TYR A 1038 13.07 -12.42 1.50
C TYR A 1038 12.26 -12.09 2.76
N ARG A 1039 12.35 -12.94 3.80
CA ARG A 1039 11.79 -12.67 5.15
C ARG A 1039 12.71 -13.06 6.29
N ALA A 1040 13.56 -14.08 6.15
CA ALA A 1040 14.33 -14.63 7.27
C ALA A 1040 15.76 -14.10 7.34
N LYS A 1041 16.34 -14.05 8.55
CA LYS A 1041 17.78 -13.93 8.79
C LYS A 1041 18.23 -14.93 9.85
N VAL A 1042 19.45 -15.45 9.69
CA VAL A 1042 20.16 -16.22 10.71
C VAL A 1042 21.43 -15.47 11.08
N LEU A 1043 21.57 -15.17 12.37
CA LEU A 1043 22.79 -14.63 12.96
C LEU A 1043 23.59 -15.75 13.62
N LEU A 1044 24.91 -15.68 13.52
CA LEU A 1044 25.86 -16.55 14.21
C LEU A 1044 26.80 -15.70 15.08
N ILE A 1045 26.89 -16.04 16.36
CA ILE A 1045 27.91 -15.55 17.30
C ILE A 1045 28.91 -16.69 17.53
N GLU A 1046 30.20 -16.39 17.46
CA GLU A 1046 31.27 -17.32 17.80
C GLU A 1046 31.88 -16.93 19.15
N GLY A 1047 32.01 -17.87 20.08
CA GLY A 1047 32.57 -17.59 21.40
C GLY A 1047 34.10 -17.42 21.37
N ASP A 1048 34.65 -16.67 22.33
CA ASP A 1048 36.07 -16.27 22.45
C ASP A 1048 37.11 -17.42 22.54
N ALA A 1049 36.69 -18.68 22.43
CA ALA A 1049 37.50 -19.90 22.55
C ALA A 1049 38.52 -20.13 21.39
N GLN A 1050 38.91 -19.07 20.66
CA GLN A 1050 39.90 -19.08 19.57
C GLN A 1050 41.05 -18.08 19.79
N VAL A 1051 41.38 -17.74 21.04
CA VAL A 1051 42.76 -17.30 21.34
C VAL A 1051 43.69 -18.49 21.15
N LYS A 1052 44.43 -18.50 20.04
CA LYS A 1052 45.47 -19.51 19.76
C LYS A 1052 46.41 -19.65 20.96
N PRO A 1053 46.82 -20.87 21.37
CA PRO A 1053 47.87 -21.00 22.37
C PRO A 1053 49.14 -20.32 21.85
N ALA A 1054 49.69 -19.41 22.65
CA ALA A 1054 50.89 -18.68 22.28
C ALA A 1054 52.04 -19.68 22.04
N LYS A 1055 52.72 -19.56 20.90
CA LYS A 1055 53.99 -20.24 20.67
C LYS A 1055 55.03 -19.65 21.61
N GLY A 1056 55.29 -20.32 22.73
CA GLY A 1056 56.41 -19.95 23.59
C GLY A 1056 56.27 -20.35 25.05
N GLU A 1057 56.37 -21.64 25.34
CA GLU A 1057 57.13 -22.09 26.53
C GLU A 1057 57.49 -23.58 26.42
N GLN A 1058 58.65 -23.85 25.82
CA GLN A 1058 59.41 -25.04 26.20
C GLN A 1058 60.08 -24.74 27.55
N ARG A 1059 59.77 -25.51 28.61
CA ARG A 1059 60.80 -26.10 29.48
C ARG A 1059 60.30 -27.11 30.53
N THR A 1060 60.85 -28.33 30.41
CA THR A 1060 61.34 -29.22 31.50
C THR A 1060 60.42 -29.64 32.65
N ALA A 1061 59.82 -30.83 32.48
CA ALA A 1061 60.21 -32.10 33.15
C ALA A 1061 60.33 -32.23 34.70
N ALA A 1062 59.78 -33.36 35.18
CA ALA A 1062 60.02 -34.08 36.45
C ALA A 1062 59.58 -33.36 37.75
N LYS A 1063 58.62 -33.91 38.51
CA LYS A 1063 58.57 -35.29 39.04
C LYS A 1063 57.14 -35.80 39.22
#